data_AF-A0A8H8QTS4-F1
#
_entry.id   AF-A0A8H8QTS4-F1
#
_cell.length_a   1.000
_cell.length_b   1.000
_cell.length_c   1.000
_cell.angle_alpha   90.00
_cell.angle_beta   90.00
_cell.angle_gamma   90.00
#
_symmetry.space_group_name_H-M   'P 1'
#
loop_
_entity.id
_entity.type
_entity.pdbx_description
1 polymer ?
#
loop_
_entity_poly.entity_id
_entity_poly.type
_entity_poly.pdbx_seq_one_letter_code
_entity_poly.pdbx_strand_id
1 'polypeptide(L)'
;MSAMHMLVSLLAFTNLSMGSFGASASTFQKCKNIPGDAAWPAKSDWDALNANDEQSLKNSVKSLSRHILNPAVSLDTADLAYTLSERRSRHYHRGFVVSKTSSFPGESVVYGKSQGTTGVGFVFTGPGAQWSQMGLELIDTFSTAKRTIQHLDDVLQALPSPPSWTLLSELTEALKPEALRLPEFSQPLVTALQLALAHKNPILKIAELNLDAEDQSSLWLQRPNPKRAASSLYRFASSDSTTVVSAQEKYSPSAPNAGFTWFDLAKAEPILGEVKFDAVLVKNHQSVSEEALNVAVDSISASVQEGGLVLVAGSDNSFTQAALERIGQVHTTDDNLYICVVASPVDLEQPAHPTTSLVSFSHEQAPAELLGSLGKWHIKAGQPLSEIETNQTILVLDELSSSTMDRLDENSWTLLQELVQKETKILWVTTGAQLDVTEPTKAAINGFFRVLRAEEPLLNLVTLDVGQATGPATAAAIDTCLTLINKPKPKQQVDSEFVERDGIFYISRLIPEEDLTKYQNDDLGSLKTEVVDLHASQTPIRLRTERLGNIDSIHYGEISPVPLALGSGCLEVELFAAGMNYKDVVVSMGIVPGNEHTLGGEGAGIVTRVSPDIDNFKVGQRVVVFDKGTFANRIQTTPGLSFEQASTLSAVYLTSIYGLFDLANLSKGQSVLIHSAAGGVGIAAIQLCQYIGAELFVTVGTGEKRDFLKSTFGLTDDHIFNSRNTDFASDVLAATNGRGIDVVLNSLTGDMLDESFRLLADGGRMVEIGKKDILDRNSLAMEPFDRNISFMAVDMSHERAPDHLVQRLLARLFGLIKSGYVKPIVRIHTFSFSDVPSAIRFLRAGKHIGKIVITDGLEPAIKVPVRRALKTMKFRDDACYLIVGGLKGLCASLVVYMAKNGAKHLAVISRSGHSDEKSQGVVKEIEALGCQIDLLSADVAIASDVEKAFQATTVPIAGIVQGAMVLRDRMFSSMDVSDYHGALACKVQGTWNLHNVAEKLGLKLDFFTMLSSISGVVGQKGQANYAAGNAFLDAFASYRHGLGQPACSVDLGVIEDVGYIAERDGMQAKLDTSIWTGINERLLRKILYFSIVQQQEGTARLAQSTQIITGIPVPQPADSGLIQDARFAPLFTNAGKAKGGGDAKSSASKDVQAVLLLLRSKTADADTQLAATVDIVNKCFVRILRLPEPMDVGRPISVYGIDSLAAVEVRNWLRGELGALVTTLDIVNATSLLELCKKIVAKFVAS
;
A
#
# COMPACT_ATOMS: atom_id res chain seq x y z
N MET A 1 36.19 -8.86 0.45
CA MET A 1 34.79 -8.41 0.18
C MET A 1 34.02 -7.94 1.40
N SER A 2 33.85 -8.71 2.49
CA SER A 2 33.02 -8.28 3.65
C SER A 2 33.52 -6.99 4.32
N ALA A 3 34.83 -6.86 4.55
CA ALA A 3 35.44 -5.64 5.07
C ALA A 3 35.18 -4.42 4.20
N MET A 4 35.35 -4.54 2.87
CA MET A 4 35.00 -3.47 1.93
C MET A 4 33.48 -3.21 1.86
N HIS A 5 32.62 -4.22 2.00
CA HIS A 5 31.17 -3.99 2.11
C HIS A 5 30.80 -3.26 3.40
N MET A 6 31.52 -3.53 4.48
CA MET A 6 31.44 -2.81 5.75
C MET A 6 31.97 -1.39 5.59
N LEU A 7 33.09 -1.19 4.85
CA LEU A 7 33.70 0.12 4.63
C LEU A 7 32.98 0.98 3.58
N VAL A 8 32.35 0.40 2.57
CA VAL A 8 31.44 1.09 1.63
C VAL A 8 30.10 1.40 2.30
N SER A 9 29.69 0.58 3.26
CA SER A 9 28.61 0.96 4.17
C SER A 9 29.05 2.11 5.08
N LEU A 10 30.25 2.03 5.69
CA LEU A 10 30.87 3.09 6.50
C LEU A 10 31.10 4.37 5.69
N LEU A 11 31.46 4.39 4.42
CA LEU A 11 31.56 5.65 3.66
C LEU A 11 30.20 6.31 3.45
N ALA A 12 29.16 5.48 3.28
CA ALA A 12 27.78 5.96 3.37
C ALA A 12 27.36 6.32 4.81
N PHE A 13 28.22 6.19 5.83
CA PHE A 13 28.01 6.29 7.29
C PHE A 13 29.16 6.99 8.08
N THR A 14 30.17 7.58 7.45
CA THR A 14 31.34 8.25 8.06
C THR A 14 32.18 8.89 6.94
N ASN A 15 31.95 10.18 6.67
CA ASN A 15 33.04 11.17 6.53
C ASN A 15 32.51 12.56 6.17
N LEU A 16 32.68 13.48 7.12
CA LEU A 16 33.01 14.88 6.91
C LEU A 16 34.12 15.18 7.92
N SER A 17 35.19 15.86 7.51
CA SER A 17 36.20 16.39 8.44
C SER A 17 36.26 17.92 8.34
N MET A 18 36.56 18.57 9.46
CA MET A 18 36.88 19.99 9.50
C MET A 18 38.38 20.20 9.33
N GLY A 19 38.78 21.28 8.66
CA GLY A 19 40.13 21.81 8.78
C GLY A 19 40.34 22.48 10.14
N SER A 20 41.08 21.81 11.04
CA SER A 20 41.99 22.34 12.09
C SER A 20 41.56 23.48 13.04
N PHE A 21 41.88 23.49 14.35
CA PHE A 21 42.23 22.46 15.35
C PHE A 21 42.27 23.17 16.74
N GLY A 22 41.76 22.57 17.83
CA GLY A 22 41.88 23.14 19.19
C GLY A 22 40.99 22.46 20.26
N ALA A 23 41.55 22.16 21.43
CA ALA A 23 40.88 21.46 22.54
C ALA A 23 40.06 22.43 23.45
N SER A 24 39.24 22.04 24.45
CA SER A 24 38.96 20.76 25.12
C SER A 24 37.61 20.76 25.87
N ALA A 25 36.99 19.57 26.01
CA ALA A 25 36.10 19.08 27.09
C ALA A 25 35.31 20.04 28.02
N SER A 26 33.97 19.95 27.99
CA SER A 26 33.13 19.58 29.18
C SER A 26 31.63 19.55 28.82
N THR A 27 31.07 18.35 28.59
CA THR A 27 29.61 18.13 28.56
C THR A 27 29.18 17.47 29.89
N PHE A 28 27.89 17.57 30.23
CA PHE A 28 27.22 16.91 31.36
C PHE A 28 27.62 17.35 32.79
N GLN A 29 26.78 18.22 33.38
CA GLN A 29 26.02 17.79 34.57
C GLN A 29 24.86 18.73 34.95
N LYS A 30 23.81 18.10 35.52
CA LYS A 30 22.71 18.67 36.33
C LYS A 30 21.50 19.29 35.63
N CYS A 31 20.57 18.40 35.27
CA CYS A 31 19.28 18.42 35.96
C CYS A 31 19.03 17.07 36.66
N LYS A 32 19.11 17.03 37.99
CA LYS A 32 18.54 15.97 38.86
C LYS A 32 18.60 16.41 40.33
N ASN A 33 17.54 17.07 40.77
CA ASN A 33 16.88 16.82 42.05
C ASN A 33 15.45 16.42 41.64
N ILE A 34 14.95 15.25 42.01
CA ILE A 34 14.29 14.96 43.29
C ILE A 34 14.51 13.46 43.66
N PRO A 35 14.45 13.07 44.95
CA PRO A 35 14.67 11.68 45.42
C PRO A 35 13.56 10.73 44.91
N GLY A 36 13.68 9.40 44.94
CA GLY A 36 14.43 8.57 45.89
C GLY A 36 13.44 7.87 46.83
N ASP A 37 13.47 6.54 46.82
CA ASP A 37 12.78 5.60 47.72
C ASP A 37 11.24 5.46 47.67
N ALA A 38 10.77 4.43 46.94
CA ALA A 38 9.63 3.60 47.32
C ALA A 38 9.70 2.20 46.68
N ALA A 39 9.76 1.15 47.49
CA ALA A 39 9.70 -0.25 47.02
C ALA A 39 8.28 -0.64 46.58
N TRP A 40 8.14 -1.57 45.62
CA TRP A 40 6.84 -2.06 45.13
C TRP A 40 6.07 -2.94 46.15
N PRO A 41 4.84 -2.58 46.57
CA PRO A 41 3.97 -3.44 47.35
C PRO A 41 2.71 -3.87 46.57
N ALA A 42 2.56 -5.19 46.45
CA ALA A 42 1.32 -5.98 46.32
C ALA A 42 0.08 -5.40 45.58
N LYS A 43 -0.32 -6.15 44.53
CA LYS A 43 -1.66 -6.26 43.93
C LYS A 43 -2.55 -5.01 43.98
N SER A 44 -2.65 -4.37 42.84
CA SER A 44 -3.88 -3.71 42.39
C SER A 44 -4.32 -4.42 41.12
N ASP A 45 -5.56 -4.90 41.09
CA ASP A 45 -6.05 -5.79 40.05
C ASP A 45 -6.36 -5.02 38.75
N TRP A 46 -6.18 -5.68 37.61
CA TRP A 46 -6.20 -5.08 36.27
C TRP A 46 -7.42 -5.58 35.48
N ASP A 47 -8.46 -4.75 35.41
CA ASP A 47 -9.68 -5.10 34.66
C ASP A 47 -9.52 -4.76 33.19
N ALA A 48 -8.99 -5.71 32.41
CA ALA A 48 -8.73 -5.58 30.97
C ALA A 48 -10.02 -5.64 30.12
N LEU A 49 -10.83 -4.60 30.23
CA LEU A 49 -11.94 -4.32 29.33
C LEU A 49 -11.41 -4.18 27.90
N ASN A 50 -12.20 -4.56 26.91
CA ASN A 50 -11.83 -4.37 25.51
C ASN A 50 -13.06 -4.39 24.60
N ALA A 51 -12.97 -3.71 23.46
CA ALA A 51 -13.94 -3.81 22.38
C ALA A 51 -13.29 -3.46 21.03
N ASN A 52 -14.04 -3.65 19.94
CA ASN A 52 -13.56 -3.45 18.58
C ASN A 52 -13.13 -2.01 18.27
N ASP A 53 -13.59 -1.08 19.10
CA ASP A 53 -13.51 0.37 19.05
C ASP A 53 -13.83 0.89 20.49
N GLU A 54 -13.57 2.14 20.81
CA GLU A 54 -13.12 2.54 22.15
C GLU A 54 -14.01 3.15 23.24
N GLN A 55 -15.21 3.70 23.11
CA GLN A 55 -16.25 3.47 22.13
C GLN A 55 -17.21 2.38 22.53
N SER A 56 -17.46 1.36 21.71
CA SER A 56 -18.00 0.09 22.19
C SER A 56 -17.31 -0.38 23.49
N LEU A 57 -16.06 0.03 23.74
CA LEU A 57 -15.36 -0.03 25.02
C LEU A 57 -15.73 1.06 26.07
N LYS A 58 -15.84 2.37 25.76
CA LYS A 58 -16.36 3.43 26.68
C LYS A 58 -17.87 3.23 26.95
N ASN A 59 -18.67 2.67 26.04
CA ASN A 59 -20.01 2.11 26.23
C ASN A 59 -19.96 0.89 27.11
N SER A 60 -19.10 -0.10 26.81
CA SER A 60 -18.97 -1.28 27.66
C SER A 60 -18.56 -0.89 29.07
N VAL A 61 -17.72 0.13 29.23
CA VAL A 61 -17.37 0.71 30.53
C VAL A 61 -18.53 1.50 31.11
N LYS A 62 -19.19 2.41 30.39
CA LYS A 62 -20.35 3.16 30.90
C LYS A 62 -21.54 2.25 31.21
N SER A 63 -21.66 1.11 30.54
CA SER A 63 -22.70 0.09 30.72
C SER A 63 -22.34 -0.84 31.88
N LEU A 64 -21.09 -1.28 31.96
CA LEU A 64 -20.59 -2.06 33.10
C LEU A 64 -20.55 -1.23 34.38
N SER A 65 -20.10 0.03 34.34
CA SER A 65 -20.21 0.99 35.44
C SER A 65 -21.68 1.20 35.83
N ARG A 66 -22.62 1.38 34.89
CA ARG A 66 -24.06 1.45 35.22
C ARG A 66 -24.61 0.16 35.81
N HIS A 67 -24.10 -0.99 35.40
CA HIS A 67 -24.53 -2.30 35.90
C HIS A 67 -23.99 -2.58 37.31
N ILE A 68 -22.74 -2.22 37.59
CA ILE A 68 -22.09 -2.37 38.89
C ILE A 68 -22.56 -1.30 39.90
N LEU A 69 -22.93 -0.10 39.44
CA LEU A 69 -23.52 0.96 40.28
C LEU A 69 -25.02 0.76 40.57
N ASN A 70 -25.64 -0.33 40.12
CA ASN A 70 -27.04 -0.65 40.42
C ASN A 70 -27.15 -1.31 41.82
N PRO A 71 -27.89 -0.74 42.79
CA PRO A 71 -27.98 -1.28 44.15
C PRO A 71 -28.65 -2.66 44.25
N ALA A 72 -29.29 -3.16 43.19
CA ALA A 72 -29.80 -4.54 43.10
C ALA A 72 -28.73 -5.56 42.66
N VAL A 73 -27.48 -5.13 42.43
CA VAL A 73 -26.39 -5.96 41.89
C VAL A 73 -25.28 -6.07 42.94
N SER A 74 -24.84 -7.31 43.22
CA SER A 74 -23.78 -7.64 44.18
C SER A 74 -22.76 -8.55 43.49
N LEU A 75 -21.48 -8.18 43.53
CA LEU A 75 -20.43 -8.84 42.74
C LEU A 75 -19.05 -8.73 43.41
N ASP A 76 -18.26 -9.79 43.25
CA ASP A 76 -16.85 -9.86 43.66
C ASP A 76 -15.95 -9.25 42.56
N THR A 77 -14.92 -8.52 42.98
CA THR A 77 -13.97 -7.83 42.08
C THR A 77 -12.96 -8.79 41.45
N ALA A 78 -12.57 -9.86 42.12
CA ALA A 78 -11.58 -10.81 41.59
C ALA A 78 -12.16 -11.67 40.46
N ASP A 79 -13.42 -12.12 40.60
CA ASP A 79 -14.13 -12.88 39.57
C ASP A 79 -14.48 -12.02 38.35
N LEU A 80 -14.75 -10.72 38.57
CA LEU A 80 -14.92 -9.73 37.50
C LEU A 80 -13.64 -9.56 36.68
N ALA A 81 -12.50 -9.35 37.34
CA ALA A 81 -11.19 -9.19 36.70
C ALA A 81 -10.82 -10.37 35.80
N TYR A 82 -10.92 -11.59 36.35
CA TYR A 82 -10.61 -12.82 35.62
C TYR A 82 -11.54 -13.04 34.41
N THR A 83 -12.83 -12.72 34.57
CA THR A 83 -13.82 -12.82 33.49
C THR A 83 -13.58 -11.79 32.38
N LEU A 84 -13.11 -10.58 32.72
CA LEU A 84 -12.75 -9.55 31.74
C LEU A 84 -11.46 -9.89 30.97
N SER A 85 -10.44 -10.47 31.62
CA SER A 85 -9.14 -10.78 31.00
C SER A 85 -9.12 -12.06 30.15
N GLU A 86 -9.67 -13.17 30.66
CA GLU A 86 -9.44 -14.52 30.10
C GLU A 86 -10.67 -15.16 29.46
N ARG A 87 -11.89 -14.76 29.84
CA ARG A 87 -13.15 -15.35 29.34
C ARG A 87 -13.80 -14.56 28.19
N ARG A 88 -13.25 -13.40 27.82
CA ARG A 88 -13.77 -12.54 26.74
C ARG A 88 -12.83 -12.51 25.53
N SER A 89 -13.41 -12.38 24.35
CA SER A 89 -12.70 -12.04 23.11
C SER A 89 -11.79 -10.84 23.35
N ARG A 90 -10.55 -10.88 22.83
CA ARG A 90 -9.56 -9.81 23.02
C ARG A 90 -9.50 -8.90 21.81
N HIS A 91 -10.20 -7.78 21.89
CA HIS A 91 -10.23 -6.77 20.86
C HIS A 91 -9.06 -5.76 20.98
N TYR A 92 -8.93 -4.96 19.92
CA TYR A 92 -7.84 -4.02 19.69
C TYR A 92 -7.87 -2.88 20.72
N HIS A 93 -8.96 -2.12 20.79
CA HIS A 93 -9.10 -1.16 21.86
C HIS A 93 -9.31 -1.89 23.17
N ARG A 94 -8.33 -1.78 24.05
CA ARG A 94 -8.43 -2.21 25.45
C ARG A 94 -8.73 -1.00 26.29
N GLY A 95 -9.24 -1.21 27.49
CA GLY A 95 -9.20 -0.26 28.58
C GLY A 95 -8.90 -1.06 29.81
N PHE A 96 -7.94 -0.60 30.61
CA PHE A 96 -7.69 -1.20 31.90
C PHE A 96 -8.06 -0.19 32.97
N VAL A 97 -8.76 -0.64 34.00
CA VAL A 97 -8.88 0.12 35.24
C VAL A 97 -8.10 -0.62 36.31
N VAL A 98 -7.28 0.14 37.04
CA VAL A 98 -6.55 -0.36 38.19
C VAL A 98 -7.31 0.13 39.42
N SER A 99 -8.15 -0.72 39.99
CA SER A 99 -9.00 -0.41 41.13
C SER A 99 -8.83 -1.43 42.25
N LYS A 100 -9.12 -1.03 43.49
CA LYS A 100 -9.24 -1.92 44.66
C LYS A 100 -10.67 -1.97 45.21
N THR A 101 -11.64 -1.39 44.50
CA THR A 101 -13.07 -1.33 44.86
C THR A 101 -13.95 -1.52 43.63
N SER A 102 -15.15 -2.07 43.81
CA SER A 102 -16.10 -2.36 42.72
C SER A 102 -16.69 -1.09 42.07
N SER A 103 -16.77 0.03 42.78
CA SER A 103 -17.24 1.29 42.22
C SER A 103 -16.12 2.04 41.47
N PHE A 104 -16.04 1.87 40.15
CA PHE A 104 -15.23 2.75 39.29
C PHE A 104 -16.14 3.66 38.44
N PRO A 105 -16.03 5.01 38.57
CA PRO A 105 -16.61 5.90 37.57
C PRO A 105 -15.93 5.66 36.22
N GLY A 106 -16.71 5.69 35.13
CA GLY A 106 -16.23 5.37 33.77
C GLY A 106 -15.15 6.29 33.21
N GLU A 107 -14.76 7.32 33.95
CA GLU A 107 -13.66 8.27 33.69
C GLU A 107 -12.32 7.79 34.25
N SER A 108 -12.33 6.88 35.24
CA SER A 108 -11.11 6.32 35.87
C SER A 108 -10.52 5.11 35.13
N VAL A 109 -11.14 4.69 34.02
CA VAL A 109 -10.60 3.62 33.17
C VAL A 109 -9.57 4.18 32.21
N VAL A 110 -8.33 3.67 32.25
CA VAL A 110 -7.29 3.99 31.28
C VAL A 110 -7.57 3.19 30.01
N TYR A 111 -8.28 3.82 29.10
CA TYR A 111 -8.46 3.29 27.76
C TYR A 111 -7.05 3.19 27.09
N GLY A 112 -6.75 2.08 26.40
CA GLY A 112 -5.42 1.71 25.90
C GLY A 112 -5.31 1.43 24.39
N LYS A 113 -4.28 2.03 23.79
CA LYS A 113 -3.67 1.87 22.45
C LYS A 113 -3.07 0.48 22.11
N SER A 114 -3.79 -0.65 22.10
CA SER A 114 -3.16 -2.01 22.09
C SER A 114 -2.58 -2.50 20.74
N GLN A 115 -1.54 -1.85 20.22
CA GLN A 115 -0.84 -2.22 18.98
C GLN A 115 -0.50 -3.72 18.87
N GLY A 116 -0.56 -4.26 17.65
CA GLY A 116 -0.15 -5.64 17.39
C GLY A 116 1.30 -5.84 17.81
N THR A 117 1.61 -6.99 18.42
CA THR A 117 2.93 -7.25 18.99
C THR A 117 4.03 -6.97 17.98
N THR A 118 4.88 -5.99 18.28
CA THR A 118 6.19 -5.86 17.64
C THR A 118 6.89 -7.20 17.74
N GLY A 119 7.24 -7.78 16.60
CA GLY A 119 8.20 -8.87 16.58
C GLY A 119 9.52 -8.31 17.09
N VAL A 120 9.92 -8.70 18.31
CA VAL A 120 11.27 -8.41 18.83
C VAL A 120 12.24 -9.26 18.02
N GLY A 121 12.66 -8.73 16.88
CA GLY A 121 13.75 -9.27 16.09
C GLY A 121 15.07 -8.87 16.72
N PHE A 122 15.78 -9.82 17.33
CA PHE A 122 17.19 -9.63 17.65
C PHE A 122 17.98 -9.50 16.34
N VAL A 123 18.28 -8.26 15.95
CA VAL A 123 19.08 -7.96 14.77
C VAL A 123 20.56 -8.13 15.13
N PHE A 124 21.06 -9.33 14.82
CA PHE A 124 22.45 -9.83 14.93
C PHE A 124 22.99 -10.18 16.33
N THR A 125 23.07 -11.48 16.58
CA THR A 125 24.23 -12.07 17.28
C THR A 125 25.40 -12.22 16.31
N GLY A 126 26.02 -11.10 15.94
CA GLY A 126 27.44 -11.15 15.57
C GLY A 126 28.25 -11.63 16.78
N PRO A 127 29.39 -12.31 16.59
CA PRO A 127 30.14 -12.91 17.69
C PRO A 127 30.36 -11.91 18.84
N GLY A 128 29.83 -12.23 20.03
CA GLY A 128 29.99 -11.40 21.22
C GLY A 128 31.47 -11.23 21.59
N ALA A 129 31.77 -10.18 22.36
CA ALA A 129 33.11 -9.65 22.63
C ALA A 129 34.22 -10.72 22.60
N GLN A 130 34.95 -10.79 21.48
CA GLN A 130 35.75 -11.97 21.12
C GLN A 130 37.06 -12.07 21.91
N TRP A 131 37.67 -10.92 22.22
CA TRP A 131 38.86 -10.79 23.05
C TRP A 131 38.79 -9.47 23.84
N SER A 132 39.57 -9.40 24.92
CA SER A 132 39.75 -8.17 25.70
C SER A 132 40.41 -7.08 24.85
N GLN A 133 40.07 -5.82 25.09
CA GLN A 133 40.64 -4.66 24.37
C GLN A 133 40.25 -4.57 22.87
N MET A 134 39.24 -5.31 22.40
CA MET A 134 38.82 -5.28 20.98
C MET A 134 38.35 -3.89 20.47
N GLY A 135 38.05 -2.95 21.37
CA GLY A 135 37.70 -1.57 21.04
C GLY A 135 38.86 -0.58 21.12
N LEU A 136 40.02 -1.00 21.66
CA LEU A 136 41.12 -0.11 22.06
C LEU A 136 41.64 0.74 20.90
N GLU A 137 42.01 0.10 19.78
CA GLU A 137 42.55 0.81 18.62
C GLU A 137 41.53 1.75 17.98
N LEU A 138 40.23 1.38 17.94
CA LEU A 138 39.17 2.25 17.45
C LEU A 138 39.03 3.49 18.36
N ILE A 139 39.08 3.29 19.67
CA ILE A 139 38.95 4.34 20.68
C ILE A 139 40.16 5.27 20.68
N ASP A 140 41.38 4.75 20.54
CA ASP A 140 42.59 5.57 20.54
C ASP A 140 42.88 6.24 19.20
N THR A 141 42.48 5.63 18.07
CA THR A 141 42.63 6.24 16.73
C THR A 141 41.56 7.30 16.46
N PHE A 142 40.30 7.04 16.84
CA PHE A 142 39.18 7.93 16.51
C PHE A 142 38.61 8.64 17.74
N SER A 143 39.02 9.90 17.91
CA SER A 143 38.55 10.76 19.02
C SER A 143 37.02 10.90 19.11
N THR A 144 36.30 10.74 17.99
CA THR A 144 34.83 10.65 17.93
C THR A 144 34.29 9.36 18.52
N ALA A 145 34.88 8.20 18.19
CA ALA A 145 34.48 6.92 18.77
C ALA A 145 34.71 6.92 20.29
N LYS A 146 35.86 7.43 20.75
CA LYS A 146 36.15 7.66 22.18
C LYS A 146 35.06 8.47 22.88
N ARG A 147 34.63 9.56 22.24
CA ARG A 147 33.58 10.46 22.76
C ARG A 147 32.20 9.79 22.78
N THR A 148 31.86 8.97 21.78
CA THR A 148 30.61 8.18 21.79
C THR A 148 30.60 7.13 22.89
N ILE A 149 31.71 6.38 23.07
CA ILE A 149 31.82 5.41 24.17
C ILE A 149 31.74 6.10 25.54
N GLN A 150 32.40 7.25 25.71
CA GLN A 150 32.33 8.08 26.92
C GLN A 150 30.91 8.60 27.20
N HIS A 151 30.18 9.04 26.17
CA HIS A 151 28.80 9.48 26.32
C HIS A 151 27.86 8.32 26.73
N LEU A 152 28.06 7.12 26.17
CA LEU A 152 27.31 5.93 26.57
C LEU A 152 27.65 5.50 28.01
N ASP A 153 28.88 5.72 28.45
CA ASP A 153 29.29 5.57 29.85
C ASP A 153 28.55 6.55 30.77
N ASP A 154 28.51 7.84 30.43
CA ASP A 154 27.76 8.85 31.19
C ASP A 154 26.27 8.47 31.32
N VAL A 155 25.68 7.88 30.27
CA VAL A 155 24.29 7.40 30.27
C VAL A 155 24.10 6.17 31.17
N LEU A 156 24.99 5.17 31.11
CA LEU A 156 24.93 3.99 31.98
C LEU A 156 25.17 4.34 33.45
N GLN A 157 26.10 5.25 33.74
CA GLN A 157 26.40 5.71 35.09
C GLN A 157 25.31 6.64 35.66
N ALA A 158 24.40 7.18 34.83
CA ALA A 158 23.25 7.97 35.26
C ALA A 158 21.99 7.15 35.64
N LEU A 159 22.06 5.81 35.54
CA LEU A 159 20.98 4.89 35.90
C LEU A 159 20.74 4.81 37.43
N PRO A 160 19.53 4.44 37.91
CA PRO A 160 19.24 4.32 39.36
C PRO A 160 20.03 3.22 40.09
N SER A 161 20.65 2.30 39.34
CA SER A 161 21.57 1.29 39.84
C SER A 161 22.63 1.08 38.77
N PRO A 162 23.67 1.93 38.74
CA PRO A 162 24.67 1.92 37.68
C PRO A 162 25.58 0.69 37.79
N PRO A 163 26.13 0.18 36.67
CA PRO A 163 27.14 -0.87 36.70
C PRO A 163 28.42 -0.37 37.40
N SER A 164 29.12 -1.24 38.12
CA SER A 164 30.38 -0.93 38.82
C SER A 164 31.59 -0.81 37.88
N TRP A 165 31.35 -0.83 36.57
CA TRP A 165 32.33 -0.87 35.48
C TRP A 165 31.88 0.11 34.38
N THR A 166 32.77 0.46 33.46
CA THR A 166 32.47 1.40 32.37
C THR A 166 32.82 0.78 31.02
N LEU A 167 32.02 1.05 29.99
CA LEU A 167 32.27 0.66 28.59
C LEU A 167 33.68 1.07 28.15
N LEU A 168 34.16 2.28 28.49
CA LEU A 168 35.49 2.72 28.14
C LEU A 168 36.58 1.86 28.80
N SER A 169 36.50 1.62 30.11
CA SER A 169 37.47 0.78 30.84
C SER A 169 37.45 -0.66 30.35
N GLU A 170 36.27 -1.28 30.25
CA GLU A 170 36.11 -2.67 29.81
C GLU A 170 36.45 -2.88 28.30
N LEU A 171 36.41 -1.83 27.47
CA LEU A 171 36.86 -1.87 26.06
C LEU A 171 38.36 -1.58 25.88
N THR A 172 39.05 -1.06 26.90
CA THR A 172 40.46 -0.60 26.78
C THR A 172 41.42 -1.29 27.74
N GLU A 173 40.96 -1.85 28.85
CA GLU A 173 41.77 -2.57 29.84
C GLU A 173 41.75 -4.10 29.65
N ALA A 174 42.74 -4.78 30.23
CA ALA A 174 42.94 -6.22 30.09
C ALA A 174 42.03 -7.02 31.06
N LEU A 175 41.03 -7.69 30.49
CA LEU A 175 40.02 -8.49 31.18
C LEU A 175 40.31 -9.99 31.10
N LYS A 176 39.80 -10.74 32.08
CA LYS A 176 39.85 -12.20 32.07
C LYS A 176 38.86 -12.77 31.04
N PRO A 177 39.21 -13.81 30.26
CA PRO A 177 38.34 -14.38 29.22
C PRO A 177 36.97 -14.86 29.72
N GLU A 178 36.84 -15.19 31.02
CA GLU A 178 35.58 -15.61 31.62
C GLU A 178 34.61 -14.44 31.85
N ALA A 179 35.11 -13.22 32.10
CA ALA A 179 34.29 -12.03 32.37
C ALA A 179 33.61 -11.50 31.09
N LEU A 180 34.35 -11.45 29.99
CA LEU A 180 33.86 -11.06 28.65
C LEU A 180 32.73 -11.95 28.11
N ARG A 181 32.49 -13.14 28.70
CA ARG A 181 31.42 -14.06 28.33
C ARG A 181 30.12 -13.85 29.11
N LEU A 182 30.12 -12.98 30.12
CA LEU A 182 28.91 -12.64 30.85
C LEU A 182 28.02 -11.73 29.99
N PRO A 183 26.68 -11.95 29.95
CA PRO A 183 25.76 -11.13 29.15
C PRO A 183 25.81 -9.64 29.50
N GLU A 184 26.05 -9.33 30.78
CA GLU A 184 26.12 -7.96 31.32
C GLU A 184 27.27 -7.13 30.74
N PHE A 185 28.40 -7.76 30.36
CA PHE A 185 29.52 -7.08 29.68
C PHE A 185 29.42 -7.24 28.15
N SER A 186 29.26 -8.48 27.67
CA SER A 186 29.33 -8.79 26.23
C SER A 186 28.33 -8.03 25.36
N GLN A 187 27.09 -7.82 25.82
CA GLN A 187 26.08 -7.12 25.02
C GLN A 187 26.31 -5.60 25.00
N PRO A 188 26.46 -4.89 26.15
CA PRO A 188 26.67 -3.44 26.12
C PRO A 188 27.96 -3.02 25.42
N LEU A 189 29.07 -3.74 25.62
CA LEU A 189 30.37 -3.41 24.99
C LEU A 189 30.31 -3.52 23.46
N VAL A 190 29.66 -4.55 22.93
CA VAL A 190 29.45 -4.73 21.48
C VAL A 190 28.50 -3.67 20.94
N THR A 191 27.39 -3.38 21.64
CA THR A 191 26.44 -2.33 21.23
C THR A 191 27.09 -0.94 21.21
N ALA A 192 27.92 -0.63 22.19
CA ALA A 192 28.59 0.67 22.27
C ALA A 192 29.56 0.90 21.11
N LEU A 193 30.35 -0.11 20.75
CA LEU A 193 31.21 -0.06 19.55
C LEU A 193 30.41 0.06 18.26
N GLN A 194 29.27 -0.63 18.15
CA GLN A 194 28.38 -0.51 16.98
C GLN A 194 27.77 0.90 16.84
N LEU A 195 27.42 1.55 17.94
CA LEU A 195 26.92 2.92 17.96
C LEU A 195 28.00 3.96 17.58
N ALA A 196 29.26 3.71 17.93
CA ALA A 196 30.39 4.55 17.55
C ALA A 196 30.70 4.58 16.02
N LEU A 197 30.00 3.79 15.20
CA LEU A 197 30.34 3.51 13.79
C LEU A 197 29.30 3.98 12.72
N ALA A 198 28.31 4.84 13.03
CA ALA A 198 27.06 4.92 12.22
C ALA A 198 26.45 6.32 11.83
N HIS A 199 27.18 7.24 11.15
CA HIS A 199 26.79 8.66 10.92
C HIS A 199 26.87 9.24 9.44
N LYS A 200 25.77 9.62 8.76
CA LYS A 200 25.70 9.83 7.27
C LYS A 200 25.70 11.29 6.71
N ASN A 201 26.14 11.47 5.45
CA ASN A 201 25.91 12.65 4.55
C ASN A 201 25.42 12.20 3.14
N PRO A 202 24.41 12.82 2.49
CA PRO A 202 23.74 12.25 1.29
C PRO A 202 24.01 12.85 -0.11
N ILE A 203 24.91 13.83 -0.34
CA ILE A 203 25.03 14.53 -1.66
C ILE A 203 26.10 13.92 -2.62
N LEU A 204 26.91 12.97 -2.16
CA LEU A 204 28.12 12.45 -2.83
C LEU A 204 27.99 12.13 -4.34
N LYS A 205 29.00 12.54 -5.12
CA LYS A 205 29.33 12.00 -6.45
C LYS A 205 30.33 10.87 -6.29
N ILE A 206 30.02 9.70 -6.82
CA ILE A 206 30.79 8.49 -6.57
C ILE A 206 31.19 7.82 -7.89
N ALA A 207 32.48 7.46 -8.01
CA ALA A 207 32.95 6.54 -9.03
C ALA A 207 33.26 5.17 -8.39
N GLU A 208 32.98 4.09 -9.11
CA GLU A 208 33.41 2.74 -8.78
C GLU A 208 34.19 2.17 -9.98
N LEU A 209 35.49 1.97 -9.81
CA LEU A 209 36.42 1.42 -10.81
C LEU A 209 36.68 -0.06 -10.51
N ASN A 210 36.12 -0.95 -11.32
CA ASN A 210 36.32 -2.38 -11.21
C ASN A 210 37.45 -2.85 -12.14
N LEU A 211 38.58 -3.23 -11.55
CA LEU A 211 39.76 -3.79 -12.23
C LEU A 211 39.69 -5.33 -12.35
N ASP A 212 38.77 -5.98 -11.63
CA ASP A 212 38.56 -7.42 -11.71
C ASP A 212 37.72 -7.78 -12.95
N ALA A 213 38.38 -8.40 -13.94
CA ALA A 213 37.71 -8.93 -15.12
C ALA A 213 36.63 -9.97 -14.73
N GLU A 214 35.52 -9.97 -15.48
CA GLU A 214 34.36 -10.87 -15.33
C GLU A 214 33.47 -10.65 -14.08
N ASP A 215 33.84 -9.81 -13.10
CA ASP A 215 33.01 -9.56 -11.92
C ASP A 215 31.96 -8.45 -12.12
N GLN A 216 30.72 -8.87 -12.36
CA GLN A 216 29.54 -8.04 -12.62
C GLN A 216 28.86 -7.47 -11.36
N SER A 217 29.52 -7.44 -10.20
CA SER A 217 28.98 -6.88 -8.96
C SER A 217 29.49 -5.48 -8.66
N SER A 218 28.56 -4.55 -8.40
CA SER A 218 28.89 -3.21 -7.89
C SER A 218 28.76 -3.15 -6.37
N LEU A 219 29.83 -2.72 -5.72
CA LEU A 219 29.92 -2.49 -4.28
C LEU A 219 28.90 -1.46 -3.78
N TRP A 220 28.62 -0.43 -4.59
CA TRP A 220 27.62 0.59 -4.30
C TRP A 220 26.18 0.11 -4.55
N LEU A 221 25.90 -0.51 -5.70
CA LEU A 221 24.53 -0.77 -6.18
C LEU A 221 23.96 -2.15 -5.82
N GLN A 222 24.76 -3.11 -5.33
CA GLN A 222 24.32 -4.49 -5.10
C GLN A 222 23.23 -4.68 -4.02
N ARG A 223 22.86 -3.64 -3.26
CA ARG A 223 21.70 -3.65 -2.35
C ARG A 223 20.78 -2.45 -2.63
N PRO A 224 19.50 -2.66 -3.00
CA PRO A 224 18.55 -1.56 -3.18
C PRO A 224 18.43 -0.74 -1.89
N ASN A 225 18.80 0.53 -1.98
CA ASN A 225 18.76 1.44 -0.83
C ASN A 225 18.47 2.86 -1.33
N PRO A 226 17.28 3.44 -1.04
CA PRO A 226 16.93 4.80 -1.48
C PRO A 226 17.95 5.85 -1.04
N LYS A 227 18.64 5.64 0.10
CA LYS A 227 19.69 6.54 0.59
C LYS A 227 20.99 6.48 -0.22
N ARG A 228 21.25 5.38 -0.95
CA ARG A 228 22.37 5.27 -1.91
C ARG A 228 22.01 5.81 -3.29
N ALA A 229 20.73 5.76 -3.67
CA ALA A 229 20.22 6.36 -4.91
C ALA A 229 20.15 7.91 -4.85
N ALA A 230 20.25 8.49 -3.65
CA ALA A 230 20.32 9.94 -3.43
C ALA A 230 21.69 10.57 -3.78
N SER A 231 22.71 9.77 -4.11
CA SER A 231 23.99 10.27 -4.66
C SER A 231 23.74 11.16 -5.87
N SER A 232 24.30 12.38 -5.90
CA SER A 232 24.08 13.33 -7.00
C SER A 232 24.62 12.84 -8.35
N LEU A 233 25.60 11.95 -8.32
CA LEU A 233 26.09 11.22 -9.48
C LEU A 233 26.69 9.87 -9.05
N TYR A 234 26.44 8.82 -9.82
CA TYR A 234 27.16 7.56 -9.69
C TYR A 234 27.70 7.08 -11.04
N ARG A 235 28.95 6.58 -11.07
CA ARG A 235 29.63 6.09 -12.26
C ARG A 235 30.32 4.76 -11.99
N PHE A 236 29.84 3.68 -12.60
CA PHE A 236 30.56 2.41 -12.66
C PHE A 236 31.47 2.39 -13.89
N ALA A 237 32.75 2.07 -13.69
CA ALA A 237 33.77 1.96 -14.72
C ALA A 237 34.47 0.60 -14.62
N SER A 238 34.79 -0.04 -15.75
CA SER A 238 35.59 -1.27 -15.77
C SER A 238 36.40 -1.40 -17.05
N SER A 239 37.52 -2.11 -16.96
CA SER A 239 38.41 -2.42 -18.08
C SER A 239 37.88 -3.52 -19.01
N ASP A 240 36.91 -4.33 -18.56
CA ASP A 240 36.21 -5.28 -19.41
C ASP A 240 34.85 -4.73 -19.86
N SER A 241 34.63 -4.71 -21.17
CA SER A 241 33.40 -4.18 -21.77
C SER A 241 32.19 -5.09 -21.52
N THR A 242 32.37 -6.40 -21.37
CA THR A 242 31.25 -7.32 -21.12
C THR A 242 30.67 -7.12 -19.71
N THR A 243 31.56 -6.90 -18.73
CA THR A 243 31.25 -6.57 -17.34
C THR A 243 30.48 -5.26 -17.21
N VAL A 244 30.85 -4.22 -17.98
CA VAL A 244 30.11 -2.94 -18.03
C VAL A 244 28.67 -3.13 -18.51
N VAL A 245 28.47 -3.89 -19.60
CA VAL A 245 27.12 -4.16 -20.16
C VAL A 245 26.27 -4.98 -19.18
N SER A 246 26.82 -6.06 -18.61
CA SER A 246 26.07 -6.89 -17.66
C SER A 246 25.73 -6.15 -16.35
N ALA A 247 26.62 -5.29 -15.86
CA ALA A 247 26.32 -4.42 -14.72
C ALA A 247 25.21 -3.40 -15.06
N GLN A 248 25.23 -2.84 -16.26
CA GLN A 248 24.19 -1.91 -16.74
C GLN A 248 22.81 -2.59 -16.79
N GLU A 249 22.68 -3.75 -17.44
CA GLU A 249 21.42 -4.50 -17.52
C GLU A 249 20.86 -4.84 -16.13
N LYS A 250 21.74 -5.21 -15.19
CA LYS A 250 21.39 -5.64 -13.84
C LYS A 250 20.96 -4.48 -12.93
N TYR A 251 21.58 -3.31 -13.04
CA TYR A 251 21.43 -2.22 -12.07
C TYR A 251 20.67 -0.99 -12.58
N SER A 252 20.65 -0.71 -13.90
CA SER A 252 19.88 0.42 -14.46
C SER A 252 18.38 0.44 -14.08
N PRO A 253 17.66 -0.69 -13.93
CA PRO A 253 16.25 -0.66 -13.49
C PRO A 253 16.05 -0.14 -12.06
N SER A 254 17.06 -0.27 -11.20
CA SER A 254 17.02 0.13 -9.78
C SER A 254 17.81 1.41 -9.47
N ALA A 255 18.64 1.87 -10.41
CA ALA A 255 19.51 3.03 -10.25
C ALA A 255 19.58 3.82 -11.58
N PRO A 256 18.51 4.55 -11.96
CA PRO A 256 18.44 5.21 -13.27
C PRO A 256 19.47 6.35 -13.46
N ASN A 257 20.04 6.88 -12.37
CA ASN A 257 21.09 7.90 -12.38
C ASN A 257 22.51 7.31 -12.43
N ALA A 258 22.66 5.97 -12.47
CA ALA A 258 23.94 5.31 -12.60
C ALA A 258 24.42 5.33 -14.05
N GLY A 259 25.60 5.91 -14.29
CA GLY A 259 26.31 5.77 -15.56
C GLY A 259 27.23 4.56 -15.55
N PHE A 260 27.36 3.90 -16.71
CA PHE A 260 28.22 2.74 -16.92
C PHE A 260 29.19 3.09 -18.06
N THR A 261 30.49 2.81 -17.90
CA THR A 261 31.53 3.29 -18.83
C THR A 261 32.71 2.32 -18.89
N TRP A 262 33.30 2.14 -20.07
CA TRP A 262 34.51 1.34 -20.24
C TRP A 262 35.76 2.21 -20.02
N PHE A 263 36.82 1.63 -19.44
CA PHE A 263 38.02 2.34 -19.02
C PHE A 263 39.29 1.66 -19.58
N ASP A 264 40.18 2.44 -20.22
CA ASP A 264 41.40 1.94 -20.86
C ASP A 264 42.59 1.88 -19.88
N LEU A 265 42.93 0.68 -19.39
CA LEU A 265 44.10 0.49 -18.51
C LEU A 265 45.46 0.73 -19.20
N ALA A 266 45.50 1.03 -20.51
CA ALA A 266 46.71 1.44 -21.20
C ALA A 266 46.90 2.98 -21.26
N LYS A 267 45.94 3.79 -20.76
CA LYS A 267 46.00 5.27 -20.83
C LYS A 267 45.45 5.94 -19.58
N ALA A 268 46.20 6.88 -19.03
CA ALA A 268 45.78 7.71 -17.90
C ALA A 268 44.81 8.83 -18.36
N GLU A 269 43.55 8.49 -18.59
CA GLU A 269 42.46 9.44 -18.89
C GLU A 269 41.43 9.53 -17.73
N PRO A 270 40.72 10.67 -17.55
CA PRO A 270 39.70 10.77 -16.50
C PRO A 270 38.54 9.80 -16.69
N ILE A 271 38.04 9.22 -15.59
CA ILE A 271 36.93 8.25 -15.53
C ILE A 271 35.65 8.82 -16.16
N LEU A 272 35.46 10.16 -16.13
CA LEU A 272 34.30 10.82 -16.75
C LEU A 272 34.60 12.28 -17.15
N GLY A 273 35.47 12.49 -18.15
CA GLY A 273 35.74 13.82 -18.72
C GLY A 273 36.21 14.83 -17.65
N GLU A 274 35.58 16.00 -17.57
CA GLU A 274 35.91 17.04 -16.58
C GLU A 274 35.25 16.82 -15.19
N VAL A 275 34.51 15.73 -14.98
CA VAL A 275 33.76 15.52 -13.74
C VAL A 275 34.68 15.08 -12.61
N LYS A 276 34.68 15.86 -11.52
CA LYS A 276 35.32 15.51 -10.25
C LYS A 276 34.34 14.77 -9.30
N PHE A 277 34.80 13.67 -8.73
CA PHE A 277 34.08 12.82 -7.76
C PHE A 277 34.51 13.11 -6.32
N ASP A 278 33.56 13.00 -5.37
CA ASP A 278 33.81 13.12 -3.93
C ASP A 278 34.48 11.86 -3.35
N ALA A 279 34.12 10.68 -3.90
CA ALA A 279 34.73 9.41 -3.54
C ALA A 279 34.92 8.49 -4.76
N VAL A 280 36.01 7.73 -4.77
CA VAL A 280 36.33 6.70 -5.77
C VAL A 280 36.58 5.37 -5.08
N LEU A 281 35.75 4.38 -5.41
CA LEU A 281 35.90 2.99 -4.98
C LEU A 281 36.68 2.23 -6.05
N VAL A 282 37.66 1.41 -5.66
CA VAL A 282 38.48 0.62 -6.56
C VAL A 282 38.50 -0.83 -6.10
N LYS A 283 38.26 -1.75 -7.03
CA LYS A 283 38.15 -3.18 -6.77
C LYS A 283 39.20 -3.93 -7.60
N ASN A 284 40.09 -4.66 -6.93
CA ASN A 284 41.34 -5.20 -7.49
C ASN A 284 41.76 -6.53 -6.81
N HIS A 285 40.86 -7.52 -6.76
CA HIS A 285 41.15 -8.81 -6.15
C HIS A 285 42.10 -9.70 -6.97
N GLN A 286 42.12 -9.60 -8.31
CA GLN A 286 42.86 -10.50 -9.22
C GLN A 286 44.35 -10.12 -9.44
N SER A 287 44.91 -9.15 -8.71
CA SER A 287 46.32 -8.72 -8.83
C SER A 287 46.70 -8.20 -10.24
N VAL A 288 46.22 -7.02 -10.63
CA VAL A 288 46.71 -6.34 -11.86
C VAL A 288 48.20 -5.99 -11.79
N SER A 289 48.85 -5.77 -12.95
CA SER A 289 50.27 -5.38 -13.00
C SER A 289 50.54 -4.00 -12.40
N GLU A 290 51.80 -3.75 -12.02
CA GLU A 290 52.24 -2.47 -11.47
C GLU A 290 52.01 -1.32 -12.46
N GLU A 291 52.20 -1.51 -13.78
CA GLU A 291 51.92 -0.48 -14.77
C GLU A 291 50.42 -0.16 -14.86
N ALA A 292 49.57 -1.19 -14.90
CA ALA A 292 48.12 -1.02 -14.97
C ALA A 292 47.55 -0.33 -13.71
N LEU A 293 48.11 -0.64 -12.53
CA LEU A 293 47.72 0.02 -11.28
C LEU A 293 48.16 1.49 -11.24
N ASN A 294 49.37 1.79 -11.70
CA ASN A 294 49.86 3.17 -11.79
C ASN A 294 48.99 4.01 -12.76
N VAL A 295 48.63 3.47 -13.93
CA VAL A 295 47.72 4.12 -14.88
C VAL A 295 46.35 4.36 -14.25
N ALA A 296 45.79 3.38 -13.54
CA ALA A 296 44.52 3.55 -12.82
C ALA A 296 44.60 4.66 -11.76
N VAL A 297 45.70 4.74 -10.99
CA VAL A 297 45.90 5.79 -9.97
C VAL A 297 46.03 7.19 -10.59
N ASP A 298 46.74 7.33 -11.71
CA ASP A 298 46.84 8.61 -12.43
C ASP A 298 45.47 9.07 -12.97
N SER A 299 44.68 8.14 -13.51
CA SER A 299 43.27 8.40 -13.87
C SER A 299 42.38 8.76 -12.69
N ILE A 300 42.57 8.12 -11.53
CA ILE A 300 41.86 8.46 -10.30
C ILE A 300 42.22 9.88 -9.85
N SER A 301 43.52 10.24 -9.85
CA SER A 301 43.98 11.61 -9.54
C SER A 301 43.36 12.65 -10.47
N ALA A 302 43.21 12.33 -11.76
CA ALA A 302 42.52 13.19 -12.71
C ALA A 302 41.01 13.30 -12.44
N SER A 303 40.39 12.32 -11.77
CA SER A 303 38.92 12.20 -11.61
C SER A 303 38.39 12.54 -10.21
N VAL A 304 39.21 12.51 -9.17
CA VAL A 304 38.81 12.82 -7.79
C VAL A 304 39.04 14.31 -7.47
N GLN A 305 38.22 14.88 -6.58
CA GLN A 305 38.42 16.24 -6.07
C GLN A 305 39.43 16.27 -4.91
N GLU A 306 39.97 17.45 -4.63
CA GLU A 306 40.80 17.69 -3.45
C GLU A 306 40.00 17.48 -2.15
N GLY A 307 40.59 16.81 -1.17
CA GLY A 307 39.89 16.32 0.02
C GLY A 307 38.99 15.09 -0.22
N GLY A 308 38.92 14.59 -1.46
CA GLY A 308 38.16 13.40 -1.83
C GLY A 308 38.81 12.09 -1.34
N LEU A 309 38.00 11.04 -1.27
CA LEU A 309 38.39 9.73 -0.73
C LEU A 309 38.59 8.71 -1.85
N VAL A 310 39.73 8.01 -1.85
CA VAL A 310 39.99 6.87 -2.74
C VAL A 310 40.13 5.61 -1.89
N LEU A 311 39.39 4.55 -2.20
CA LEU A 311 39.42 3.31 -1.43
C LEU A 311 39.63 2.11 -2.33
N VAL A 312 40.71 1.37 -2.08
CA VAL A 312 41.15 0.24 -2.93
C VAL A 312 41.09 -1.04 -2.12
N ALA A 313 40.26 -2.00 -2.52
CA ALA A 313 40.26 -3.35 -1.95
C ALA A 313 40.88 -4.34 -2.93
N GLY A 314 41.89 -5.08 -2.50
CA GLY A 314 42.60 -5.99 -3.40
C GLY A 314 43.46 -7.04 -2.72
N SER A 315 44.32 -7.66 -3.50
CA SER A 315 45.38 -8.55 -3.02
C SER A 315 46.60 -7.75 -2.57
N ASP A 316 47.30 -8.24 -1.54
CA ASP A 316 48.33 -7.48 -0.85
C ASP A 316 49.63 -7.37 -1.66
N ASN A 317 49.88 -6.19 -2.22
CA ASN A 317 51.03 -5.86 -3.05
C ASN A 317 51.63 -4.54 -2.54
N SER A 318 52.92 -4.55 -2.16
CA SER A 318 53.66 -3.37 -1.67
C SER A 318 53.60 -2.15 -2.61
N PHE A 319 53.34 -2.39 -3.90
CA PHE A 319 53.20 -1.38 -4.94
C PHE A 319 51.88 -0.59 -4.86
N THR A 320 50.82 -1.14 -4.27
CA THR A 320 49.51 -0.45 -4.17
C THR A 320 49.58 0.75 -3.23
N GLN A 321 50.25 0.60 -2.09
CA GLN A 321 50.50 1.71 -1.16
C GLN A 321 51.36 2.80 -1.82
N ALA A 322 52.50 2.41 -2.41
CA ALA A 322 53.42 3.34 -3.07
C ALA A 322 52.78 4.10 -4.24
N ALA A 323 51.84 3.48 -4.96
CA ALA A 323 51.07 4.15 -6.00
C ALA A 323 50.13 5.21 -5.41
N LEU A 324 49.37 4.88 -4.36
CA LEU A 324 48.42 5.81 -3.72
C LEU A 324 49.12 6.97 -2.97
N GLU A 325 50.31 6.75 -2.39
CA GLU A 325 51.09 7.79 -1.71
C GLU A 325 51.53 8.93 -2.66
N ARG A 326 51.47 8.73 -3.98
CA ARG A 326 51.69 9.77 -4.99
C ARG A 326 50.58 10.83 -5.03
N ILE A 327 49.37 10.51 -4.55
CA ILE A 327 48.16 11.32 -4.74
C ILE A 327 47.50 11.79 -3.43
N GLY A 328 48.00 11.35 -2.28
CA GLY A 328 47.41 11.70 -0.98
C GLY A 328 47.99 10.95 0.20
N GLN A 329 47.41 11.16 1.39
CA GLN A 329 47.78 10.43 2.60
C GLN A 329 47.08 9.07 2.62
N VAL A 330 47.87 7.99 2.65
CA VAL A 330 47.38 6.60 2.61
C VAL A 330 47.35 5.99 4.01
N HIS A 331 46.30 5.25 4.32
CA HIS A 331 46.15 4.43 5.53
C HIS A 331 45.76 3.02 5.09
N THR A 332 46.49 2.02 5.57
CA THR A 332 46.29 0.60 5.25
C THR A 332 45.58 -0.08 6.42
N THR A 333 44.68 -1.03 6.15
CA THR A 333 44.01 -1.85 7.18
C THR A 333 44.28 -3.35 6.98
N ASP A 334 44.12 -4.14 8.04
CA ASP A 334 44.48 -5.57 8.11
C ASP A 334 43.78 -6.49 7.08
N ASP A 335 42.74 -6.00 6.41
CA ASP A 335 41.90 -6.73 5.42
C ASP A 335 42.31 -6.44 3.95
N ASN A 336 43.55 -6.00 3.70
CA ASN A 336 44.08 -5.58 2.39
C ASN A 336 43.24 -4.48 1.72
N LEU A 337 42.81 -3.50 2.53
CA LEU A 337 42.08 -2.32 2.08
C LEU A 337 42.93 -1.07 2.34
N TYR A 338 43.10 -0.28 1.29
CA TYR A 338 43.86 0.97 1.31
C TYR A 338 42.90 2.16 1.22
N ILE A 339 43.07 3.15 2.09
CA ILE A 339 42.28 4.38 2.15
C ILE A 339 43.21 5.55 1.88
N CYS A 340 42.95 6.34 0.85
CA CYS A 340 43.74 7.51 0.50
C CYS A 340 42.88 8.78 0.55
N VAL A 341 43.32 9.78 1.33
CA VAL A 341 42.74 11.13 1.34
C VAL A 341 43.55 12.00 0.39
N VAL A 342 42.92 12.46 -0.68
CA VAL A 342 43.58 13.23 -1.75
C VAL A 342 43.89 14.65 -1.27
N ALA A 343 45.13 15.09 -1.43
CA ALA A 343 45.57 16.41 -1.01
C ALA A 343 46.50 17.04 -2.04
N SER A 344 46.25 18.30 -2.40
CA SER A 344 47.26 19.13 -3.06
C SER A 344 48.17 19.77 -2.00
N PRO A 345 49.43 20.11 -2.30
CA PRO A 345 50.24 20.96 -1.42
C PRO A 345 49.75 22.41 -1.52
N VAL A 346 48.98 22.89 -0.53
CA VAL A 346 48.34 24.22 -0.57
C VAL A 346 48.50 25.01 0.74
N ASP A 347 48.71 26.31 0.59
CA ASP A 347 48.80 27.33 1.63
C ASP A 347 47.51 27.48 2.48
N LEU A 348 47.70 27.83 3.76
CA LEU A 348 46.63 28.10 4.71
C LEU A 348 46.32 29.60 4.80
N GLU A 349 45.36 30.09 4.02
CA GLU A 349 44.68 31.37 4.29
C GLU A 349 43.20 31.15 4.65
N GLN A 350 42.82 31.53 5.88
CA GLN A 350 41.41 31.52 6.31
C GLN A 350 40.72 32.83 5.86
N PRO A 351 39.54 32.77 5.22
CA PRO A 351 38.79 33.97 4.87
C PRO A 351 38.20 34.64 6.12
N ALA A 352 38.20 35.97 6.16
CA ALA A 352 37.66 36.75 7.27
C ALA A 352 36.14 36.55 7.43
N HIS A 353 35.68 36.32 8.67
CA HIS A 353 34.25 36.18 8.98
C HIS A 353 33.49 37.50 8.81
N PRO A 354 32.43 37.56 7.96
CA PRO A 354 31.63 38.78 7.76
C PRO A 354 30.81 39.16 9.00
N THR A 355 30.43 40.43 9.08
CA THR A 355 29.58 40.96 10.16
C THR A 355 28.22 40.26 10.20
N THR A 356 27.82 39.78 11.37
CA THR A 356 26.51 39.17 11.64
C THR A 356 25.76 40.04 12.64
N SER A 357 24.46 40.26 12.45
CA SER A 357 23.62 40.99 13.41
C SER A 357 22.66 40.03 14.09
N LEU A 358 22.65 40.07 15.42
CA LEU A 358 21.67 39.37 16.24
C LEU A 358 20.42 40.25 16.35
N VAL A 359 19.31 39.77 15.81
CA VAL A 359 17.99 40.41 15.88
C VAL A 359 17.10 39.59 16.81
N SER A 360 16.29 40.30 17.61
CA SER A 360 15.26 39.70 18.47
C SER A 360 13.90 40.34 18.19
N PHE A 361 12.86 39.53 18.22
CA PHE A 361 11.45 39.90 18.04
C PHE A 361 10.66 39.83 19.36
N SER A 362 11.16 39.10 20.36
CA SER A 362 10.49 38.86 21.65
C SER A 362 10.96 39.78 22.79
N HIS A 363 12.02 40.57 22.56
CA HIS A 363 12.83 41.26 23.58
C HIS A 363 13.54 40.33 24.60
N GLU A 364 13.47 39.00 24.45
CA GLU A 364 14.23 38.06 25.27
C GLU A 364 15.72 38.07 24.87
N GLN A 365 16.61 37.97 25.87
CA GLN A 365 18.05 37.95 25.61
C GLN A 365 18.49 36.54 25.19
N ALA A 366 19.22 36.44 24.07
CA ALA A 366 19.83 35.19 23.65
C ALA A 366 20.81 34.65 24.72
N PRO A 367 20.96 33.33 24.88
CA PRO A 367 21.81 32.75 25.92
C PRO A 367 23.28 33.21 25.80
N ALA A 368 23.79 33.85 26.85
CA ALA A 368 25.14 34.42 26.86
C ALA A 368 26.25 33.38 26.64
N GLU A 369 26.05 32.15 27.13
CA GLU A 369 26.94 30.99 26.92
C GLU A 369 27.07 30.62 25.42
N LEU A 370 25.95 30.66 24.70
CA LEU A 370 25.90 30.36 23.27
C LEU A 370 26.60 31.46 22.46
N LEU A 371 26.34 32.73 22.79
CA LEU A 371 27.02 33.86 22.15
C LEU A 371 28.54 33.84 22.39
N GLY A 372 28.99 33.50 23.60
CA GLY A 372 30.41 33.31 23.91
C GLY A 372 31.05 32.19 23.09
N SER A 373 30.31 31.09 22.87
CA SER A 373 30.77 29.95 22.05
C SER A 373 30.87 30.28 20.55
N LEU A 374 30.21 31.34 20.08
CA LEU A 374 30.26 31.82 18.70
C LEU A 374 31.30 32.94 18.48
N GLY A 375 32.18 33.22 19.46
CA GLY A 375 33.09 34.38 19.50
C GLY A 375 34.10 34.57 18.36
N LYS A 376 34.15 33.66 17.37
CA LYS A 376 34.89 33.86 16.09
C LYS A 376 34.10 34.67 15.05
N TRP A 377 32.79 34.83 15.24
CA TRP A 377 31.93 35.66 14.40
C TRP A 377 31.80 37.07 14.99
N HIS A 378 31.81 38.09 14.13
CA HIS A 378 31.58 39.48 14.53
C HIS A 378 30.08 39.74 14.72
N ILE A 379 29.52 39.28 15.84
CA ILE A 379 28.09 39.38 16.17
C ILE A 379 27.79 40.75 16.83
N LYS A 380 26.98 41.58 16.17
CA LYS A 380 26.43 42.83 16.71
C LYS A 380 25.01 42.58 17.26
N ALA A 381 24.81 42.78 18.56
CA ALA A 381 23.48 42.70 19.18
C ALA A 381 22.82 44.08 19.29
N GLY A 382 21.50 44.15 19.10
CA GLY A 382 20.72 45.38 19.31
C GLY A 382 21.01 46.50 18.30
N GLN A 383 21.52 46.16 17.11
CA GLN A 383 21.84 47.13 16.07
C GLN A 383 20.54 47.79 15.52
N PRO A 384 20.45 49.13 15.44
CA PRO A 384 19.30 49.80 14.81
C PRO A 384 19.14 49.37 13.35
N LEU A 385 17.90 49.13 12.91
CA LEU A 385 17.65 48.62 11.55
C LEU A 385 18.19 49.55 10.45
N SER A 386 18.29 50.86 10.69
CA SER A 386 18.93 51.82 9.78
C SER A 386 20.39 51.48 9.47
N GLU A 387 21.08 50.78 10.36
CA GLU A 387 22.49 50.37 10.20
C GLU A 387 22.66 48.94 9.67
N ILE A 388 21.57 48.20 9.42
CA ILE A 388 21.63 46.89 8.77
C ILE A 388 21.82 47.10 7.27
N GLU A 389 22.90 46.55 6.72
CA GLU A 389 23.27 46.66 5.31
C GLU A 389 22.59 45.59 4.44
N THR A 390 22.46 45.87 3.14
CA THR A 390 21.95 44.90 2.16
C THR A 390 22.85 43.66 2.11
N ASN A 391 22.27 42.46 2.01
CA ASN A 391 23.00 41.17 2.06
C ASN A 391 23.76 40.88 3.37
N GLN A 392 23.57 41.66 4.45
CA GLN A 392 24.13 41.35 5.77
C GLN A 392 23.54 40.05 6.34
N THR A 393 24.32 39.34 7.17
CA THR A 393 23.83 38.12 7.85
C THR A 393 23.08 38.47 9.12
N ILE A 394 21.88 37.92 9.26
CA ILE A 394 21.01 38.06 10.42
C ILE A 394 20.91 36.70 11.11
N LEU A 395 21.10 36.71 12.43
CA LEU A 395 20.90 35.56 13.30
C LEU A 395 19.69 35.84 14.20
N VAL A 396 18.72 34.92 14.21
CA VAL A 396 17.51 34.98 15.04
C VAL A 396 17.51 33.78 15.99
N LEU A 397 17.39 34.05 17.30
CA LEU A 397 17.55 33.05 18.37
C LEU A 397 16.37 32.98 19.33
N ASP A 398 15.32 33.81 19.16
CA ASP A 398 14.17 33.90 20.07
C ASP A 398 13.47 32.54 20.29
N GLU A 399 13.32 31.77 19.21
CA GLU A 399 12.70 30.43 19.20
C GLU A 399 13.50 29.36 19.99
N LEU A 400 14.70 29.68 20.50
CA LEU A 400 15.38 28.83 21.50
C LEU A 400 14.73 28.94 22.89
N SER A 401 14.19 30.10 23.23
CA SER A 401 13.55 30.39 24.51
C SER A 401 12.01 30.30 24.41
N SER A 402 11.42 30.96 23.41
CA SER A 402 9.97 31.13 23.33
C SER A 402 9.44 31.19 21.89
N SER A 403 8.24 30.62 21.68
CA SER A 403 7.56 30.66 20.39
C SER A 403 7.30 32.10 19.94
N THR A 404 7.78 32.48 18.76
CA THR A 404 7.72 33.84 18.21
C THR A 404 6.67 33.94 17.12
N MET A 405 6.60 32.95 16.22
CA MET A 405 5.75 33.00 15.02
C MET A 405 4.24 33.04 15.30
N ASP A 406 3.77 32.68 16.49
CA ASP A 406 2.38 32.82 16.94
C ASP A 406 2.09 34.13 17.69
N ARG A 407 3.13 34.93 17.98
CA ARG A 407 3.06 36.12 18.85
C ARG A 407 3.60 37.42 18.23
N LEU A 408 3.94 37.41 16.94
CA LEU A 408 4.37 38.60 16.19
C LEU A 408 3.36 39.76 16.33
N ASP A 409 3.84 40.92 16.78
CA ASP A 409 3.09 42.18 16.81
C ASP A 409 3.36 43.02 15.55
N GLU A 410 2.73 44.21 15.44
CA GLU A 410 2.93 45.10 14.30
C GLU A 410 4.40 45.51 14.13
N ASN A 411 5.12 45.79 15.22
CA ASN A 411 6.52 46.20 15.18
C ASN A 411 7.43 45.06 14.68
N SER A 412 7.24 43.86 15.22
CA SER A 412 7.97 42.64 14.84
C SER A 412 7.71 42.24 13.39
N TRP A 413 6.48 42.45 12.92
CA TRP A 413 6.10 42.20 11.53
C TRP A 413 6.75 43.20 10.57
N THR A 414 6.73 44.50 10.88
CA THR A 414 7.44 45.51 10.09
C THR A 414 8.93 45.25 10.06
N LEU A 415 9.55 44.91 11.20
CA LEU A 415 10.95 44.50 11.28
C LEU A 415 11.26 43.33 10.33
N LEU A 416 10.43 42.27 10.32
CA LEU A 416 10.61 41.13 9.43
C LEU A 416 10.45 41.52 7.94
N GLN A 417 9.48 42.37 7.62
CA GLN A 417 9.30 42.90 6.27
C GLN A 417 10.51 43.74 5.81
N GLU A 418 11.05 44.60 6.66
CA GLU A 418 12.21 45.45 6.36
C GLU A 418 13.50 44.63 6.17
N LEU A 419 13.73 43.59 7.00
CA LEU A 419 14.86 42.66 6.82
C LEU A 419 14.80 41.91 5.48
N VAL A 420 13.60 41.52 5.06
CA VAL A 420 13.37 40.88 3.76
C VAL A 420 13.55 41.87 2.60
N GLN A 421 13.02 43.09 2.72
CA GLN A 421 13.22 44.16 1.72
C GLN A 421 14.69 44.55 1.53
N LYS A 422 15.51 44.40 2.57
CA LYS A 422 16.97 44.62 2.52
C LYS A 422 17.76 43.44 1.95
N GLU A 423 17.10 42.40 1.42
CA GLU A 423 17.75 41.19 0.89
C GLU A 423 18.74 40.56 1.90
N THR A 424 18.41 40.58 3.19
CA THR A 424 19.29 40.03 4.22
C THR A 424 19.37 38.50 4.16
N LYS A 425 20.47 37.95 4.68
CA LYS A 425 20.69 36.50 4.79
C LYS A 425 20.25 36.07 6.19
N ILE A 426 19.12 35.39 6.33
CA ILE A 426 18.53 35.10 7.64
C ILE A 426 18.77 33.63 8.01
N LEU A 427 19.49 33.41 9.12
CA LEU A 427 19.55 32.13 9.83
C LEU A 427 18.59 32.21 11.02
N TRP A 428 17.52 31.42 10.98
CA TRP A 428 16.53 31.33 12.03
C TRP A 428 16.69 30.01 12.80
N VAL A 429 17.00 30.09 14.10
CA VAL A 429 17.30 28.91 14.92
C VAL A 429 16.14 28.61 15.86
N THR A 430 15.60 27.39 15.77
CA THR A 430 14.53 26.87 16.63
C THR A 430 15.04 25.73 17.52
N THR A 431 14.27 25.32 18.51
CA THR A 431 14.51 24.05 19.21
C THR A 431 13.21 23.29 19.44
N GLY A 432 13.21 21.99 19.16
CA GLY A 432 12.04 21.11 19.30
C GLY A 432 10.98 21.27 18.21
N ALA A 433 11.28 21.90 17.08
CA ALA A 433 10.33 22.17 16.01
C ALA A 433 10.23 21.05 14.96
N GLN A 434 11.27 20.23 14.78
CA GLN A 434 11.37 19.22 13.72
C GLN A 434 11.96 17.89 14.24
N LEU A 435 11.79 16.81 13.48
CA LEU A 435 12.25 15.45 13.80
C LEU A 435 11.70 14.90 15.13
N ASP A 436 12.28 15.29 16.25
CA ASP A 436 11.79 15.05 17.61
C ASP A 436 11.05 16.30 18.08
N VAL A 437 9.75 16.37 17.74
CA VAL A 437 8.95 17.59 17.96
C VAL A 437 8.44 17.64 19.40
N THR A 438 8.94 18.62 20.16
CA THR A 438 8.41 18.97 21.50
C THR A 438 7.63 20.27 21.49
N GLU A 439 7.93 21.18 20.55
CA GLU A 439 7.42 22.55 20.47
C GLU A 439 6.87 22.84 19.06
N PRO A 440 5.74 22.23 18.67
CA PRO A 440 5.26 22.24 17.29
C PRO A 440 4.92 23.64 16.76
N THR A 441 4.55 24.60 17.62
CA THR A 441 4.28 26.00 17.24
C THR A 441 5.45 26.64 16.49
N LYS A 442 6.67 26.30 16.89
CA LYS A 442 7.91 26.83 16.31
C LYS A 442 8.15 26.37 14.87
N ALA A 443 7.51 25.27 14.44
CA ALA A 443 7.62 24.77 13.07
C ALA A 443 6.98 25.70 12.02
N ALA A 444 6.15 26.67 12.46
CA ALA A 444 5.51 27.66 11.60
C ALA A 444 6.52 28.44 10.72
N ILE A 445 7.74 28.69 11.21
CA ILE A 445 8.79 29.37 10.43
C ILE A 445 9.17 28.60 9.15
N ASN A 446 9.13 27.26 9.17
CA ASN A 446 9.48 26.45 8.00
C ASN A 446 8.44 26.65 6.90
N GLY A 447 7.15 26.54 7.22
CA GLY A 447 6.05 26.81 6.29
C GLY A 447 6.11 28.23 5.72
N PHE A 448 6.40 29.20 6.58
CA PHE A 448 6.57 30.61 6.21
C PHE A 448 7.74 30.82 5.23
N PHE A 449 8.96 30.36 5.57
CA PHE A 449 10.15 30.50 4.72
C PHE A 449 10.07 29.70 3.42
N ARG A 450 9.35 28.57 3.37
CA ARG A 450 9.07 27.86 2.10
C ARG A 450 8.34 28.79 1.12
N VAL A 451 7.33 29.54 1.57
CA VAL A 451 6.62 30.51 0.72
C VAL A 451 7.52 31.70 0.36
N LEU A 452 8.24 32.29 1.31
CA LEU A 452 9.12 33.44 1.01
C LEU A 452 10.23 33.07 0.01
N ARG A 453 10.81 31.88 0.09
CA ARG A 453 11.79 31.38 -0.92
C ARG A 453 11.16 31.17 -2.30
N ALA A 454 9.85 30.86 -2.36
CA ALA A 454 9.12 30.76 -3.62
C ALA A 454 8.73 32.14 -4.18
N GLU A 455 8.32 33.09 -3.33
CA GLU A 455 8.02 34.47 -3.72
C GLU A 455 9.28 35.19 -4.20
N GLU A 456 10.37 35.15 -3.43
CA GLU A 456 11.62 35.89 -3.63
C GLU A 456 12.85 34.96 -3.65
N PRO A 457 13.16 34.28 -4.78
CA PRO A 457 14.20 33.24 -4.86
C PRO A 457 15.65 33.70 -4.56
N LEU A 458 15.89 35.01 -4.60
CA LEU A 458 17.20 35.59 -4.32
C LEU A 458 17.53 35.51 -2.82
N LEU A 459 16.54 35.65 -1.92
CA LEU A 459 16.73 35.64 -0.47
C LEU A 459 17.41 34.36 0.02
N ASN A 460 18.36 34.50 0.94
CA ASN A 460 19.00 33.36 1.59
C ASN A 460 18.37 33.15 2.98
N LEU A 461 17.36 32.29 3.04
CA LEU A 461 16.58 32.00 4.26
C LEU A 461 16.83 30.55 4.68
N VAL A 462 17.48 30.37 5.84
CA VAL A 462 17.87 29.06 6.39
C VAL A 462 17.21 28.87 7.74
N THR A 463 16.59 27.70 7.96
CA THR A 463 16.14 27.26 9.29
C THR A 463 17.08 26.19 9.84
N LEU A 464 17.32 26.25 11.15
CA LEU A 464 18.09 25.25 11.91
C LEU A 464 17.35 24.91 13.19
N ASP A 465 16.88 23.66 13.34
CA ASP A 465 16.25 23.19 14.57
C ASP A 465 17.24 22.38 15.42
N VAL A 466 17.67 22.90 16.57
CA VAL A 466 18.70 22.28 17.43
C VAL A 466 18.09 21.45 18.55
N GLY A 467 18.81 20.41 18.99
CA GLY A 467 18.35 19.51 20.05
C GLY A 467 18.34 20.14 21.44
N GLN A 468 19.17 21.16 21.67
CA GLN A 468 19.25 21.90 22.92
C GLN A 468 19.44 23.41 22.67
N ALA A 469 18.82 24.25 23.50
CA ALA A 469 18.91 25.71 23.39
C ALA A 469 20.33 26.27 23.59
N THR A 470 21.20 25.55 24.31
CA THR A 470 22.63 25.85 24.46
C THR A 470 23.46 24.57 24.34
N GLY A 471 24.77 24.73 24.13
CA GLY A 471 25.73 23.62 24.13
C GLY A 471 26.70 23.65 22.95
N PRO A 472 27.78 22.84 23.00
CA PRO A 472 28.82 22.84 21.96
C PRO A 472 28.31 22.30 20.61
N ALA A 473 27.35 21.37 20.61
CA ALA A 473 26.71 20.87 19.39
C ALA A 473 25.89 21.98 18.72
N THR A 474 25.01 22.65 19.48
CA THR A 474 24.25 23.84 19.06
C THR A 474 25.14 24.96 18.52
N ALA A 475 26.27 25.26 19.18
CA ALA A 475 27.22 26.26 18.71
C ALA A 475 27.89 25.86 17.37
N ALA A 476 28.35 24.61 17.24
CA ALA A 476 28.93 24.09 15.99
C ALA A 476 27.89 24.02 14.85
N ALA A 477 26.63 23.77 15.18
CA ALA A 477 25.51 23.76 14.24
C ALA A 477 25.24 25.15 13.66
N ILE A 478 25.09 26.15 14.54
CA ILE A 478 24.89 27.54 14.14
C ILE A 478 26.09 28.03 13.32
N ASP A 479 27.31 27.73 13.74
CA ASP A 479 28.54 28.04 13.00
C ASP A 479 28.56 27.44 11.59
N THR A 480 28.16 26.17 11.46
CA THR A 480 28.06 25.50 10.16
C THR A 480 27.05 26.20 9.26
N CYS A 481 25.87 26.53 9.78
CA CYS A 481 24.86 27.28 9.03
C CYS A 481 25.28 28.73 8.70
N LEU A 482 25.96 29.46 9.59
CA LEU A 482 26.52 30.80 9.33
C LEU A 482 27.61 30.75 8.25
N THR A 483 28.40 29.67 8.22
CA THR A 483 29.38 29.42 7.17
C THR A 483 28.70 29.11 5.82
N LEU A 484 27.66 28.28 5.82
CA LEU A 484 26.90 27.93 4.62
C LEU A 484 26.15 29.13 4.03
N ILE A 485 25.44 29.91 4.85
CA ILE A 485 24.64 31.05 4.40
C ILE A 485 25.50 32.18 3.80
N ASN A 486 26.77 32.26 4.18
CA ASN A 486 27.71 33.25 3.66
C ASN A 486 28.50 32.82 2.43
N LYS A 487 28.51 31.53 2.06
CA LYS A 487 29.06 31.09 0.78
C LYS A 487 28.19 31.58 -0.38
N PRO A 488 28.76 31.84 -1.58
CA PRO A 488 27.97 32.12 -2.77
C PRO A 488 26.99 30.97 -3.04
N LYS A 489 25.70 31.28 -3.27
CA LYS A 489 24.68 30.28 -3.61
C LYS A 489 25.15 29.44 -4.82
N PRO A 490 25.21 28.10 -4.72
CA PRO A 490 25.49 27.23 -5.87
C PRO A 490 24.44 27.40 -6.98
N LYS A 491 24.79 27.07 -8.22
CA LYS A 491 23.84 26.98 -9.36
C LYS A 491 22.99 25.70 -9.36
N GLN A 492 22.92 24.98 -8.23
CA GLN A 492 22.31 23.65 -8.09
C GLN A 492 21.38 23.64 -6.86
N GLN A 493 20.64 22.55 -6.65
CA GLN A 493 19.80 22.34 -5.47
C GLN A 493 20.58 22.63 -4.17
N VAL A 494 19.98 23.42 -3.28
CA VAL A 494 20.58 23.81 -1.99
C VAL A 494 19.65 23.43 -0.85
N ASP A 495 20.20 22.80 0.18
CA ASP A 495 19.49 22.57 1.44
C ASP A 495 19.37 23.89 2.24
N SER A 496 18.17 24.14 2.76
CA SER A 496 17.81 25.39 3.48
C SER A 496 17.01 25.14 4.77
N GLU A 497 16.87 23.86 5.15
CA GLU A 497 16.19 23.41 6.36
C GLU A 497 17.05 22.31 6.98
N PHE A 498 17.60 22.59 8.16
CA PHE A 498 18.52 21.72 8.87
C PHE A 498 17.97 21.37 10.25
N VAL A 499 18.31 20.19 10.75
CA VAL A 499 18.03 19.77 12.12
C VAL A 499 19.32 19.25 12.72
N GLU A 500 19.64 19.66 13.94
CA GLU A 500 20.72 19.09 14.75
C GLU A 500 20.11 18.26 15.89
N ARG A 501 20.61 17.05 16.10
CA ARG A 501 20.37 16.25 17.30
C ARG A 501 21.66 15.53 17.70
N ASP A 502 22.08 15.66 18.95
CA ASP A 502 23.26 15.01 19.53
C ASP A 502 24.56 15.19 18.70
N GLY A 503 24.71 16.38 18.08
CA GLY A 503 25.83 16.71 17.19
C GLY A 503 25.70 16.18 15.76
N ILE A 504 24.56 15.61 15.38
CA ILE A 504 24.28 15.07 14.05
C ILE A 504 23.44 16.04 13.24
N PHE A 505 23.90 16.39 12.03
CA PHE A 505 23.16 17.20 11.06
C PHE A 505 22.24 16.33 10.19
N TYR A 506 20.96 16.69 10.16
CA TYR A 506 19.94 16.09 9.31
C TYR A 506 19.38 17.13 8.34
N ILE A 507 18.87 16.64 7.21
CA ILE A 507 18.20 17.43 6.16
C ILE A 507 16.89 16.75 5.75
N SER A 508 15.92 17.53 5.33
CA SER A 508 14.59 17.02 4.94
C SER A 508 14.58 16.47 3.52
N ARG A 509 13.90 15.33 3.28
CA ARG A 509 13.71 14.74 1.94
C ARG A 509 12.31 14.14 1.82
N LEU A 510 11.62 14.45 0.72
CA LEU A 510 10.34 13.86 0.36
C LEU A 510 10.55 12.58 -0.43
N ILE A 511 9.89 11.50 -0.02
CA ILE A 511 9.96 10.19 -0.68
C ILE A 511 8.57 9.65 -0.99
N PRO A 512 8.38 8.87 -2.08
CA PRO A 512 7.11 8.23 -2.37
C PRO A 512 6.80 7.12 -1.35
N GLU A 513 5.61 7.14 -0.75
CA GLU A 513 5.12 6.04 0.09
C GLU A 513 4.47 4.97 -0.79
N GLU A 514 5.32 4.09 -1.33
CA GLU A 514 4.90 3.11 -2.33
C GLU A 514 3.72 2.23 -1.88
N ASP A 515 3.63 1.89 -0.59
CA ASP A 515 2.60 0.94 -0.15
C ASP A 515 1.23 1.61 -0.09
N LEU A 516 1.11 2.84 0.44
CA LEU A 516 -0.14 3.62 0.34
C LEU A 516 -0.51 3.93 -1.12
N THR A 517 0.46 4.25 -1.98
CA THR A 517 0.21 4.46 -3.42
C THR A 517 -0.28 3.19 -4.13
N LYS A 518 0.22 2.00 -3.78
CA LYS A 518 -0.33 0.72 -4.31
C LYS A 518 -1.79 0.53 -3.92
N TYR A 519 -2.18 0.89 -2.69
CA TYR A 519 -3.58 0.80 -2.24
C TYR A 519 -4.51 1.86 -2.86
N GLN A 520 -3.98 2.94 -3.47
CA GLN A 520 -4.77 4.02 -4.08
C GLN A 520 -5.64 3.55 -5.26
N ASN A 521 -5.18 2.54 -6.01
CA ASN A 521 -5.74 2.21 -7.34
C ASN A 521 -6.97 1.28 -7.35
N ASP A 522 -7.48 0.88 -6.18
CA ASP A 522 -8.84 0.32 -5.97
C ASP A 522 -9.28 -0.92 -6.77
N ASP A 523 -8.44 -1.51 -7.60
CA ASP A 523 -8.70 -2.86 -8.08
C ASP A 523 -8.29 -3.84 -6.98
N LEU A 524 -9.25 -4.57 -6.42
CA LEU A 524 -8.96 -5.70 -5.53
C LEU A 524 -8.04 -6.74 -6.23
N GLY A 525 -8.05 -6.77 -7.56
CA GLY A 525 -7.13 -7.48 -8.45
C GLY A 525 -5.66 -7.00 -8.43
N SER A 526 -5.37 -5.81 -7.88
CA SER A 526 -4.01 -5.27 -7.77
C SER A 526 -3.28 -5.65 -6.47
N LEU A 527 -4.03 -6.04 -5.42
CA LEU A 527 -3.45 -6.52 -4.17
C LEU A 527 -2.56 -7.76 -4.41
N LYS A 528 -1.56 -7.99 -3.57
CA LYS A 528 -0.87 -9.29 -3.58
C LYS A 528 -1.75 -10.35 -2.92
N THR A 529 -1.77 -11.55 -3.48
CA THR A 529 -2.37 -12.72 -2.86
C THR A 529 -1.48 -13.25 -1.74
N GLU A 530 -2.08 -13.59 -0.61
CA GLU A 530 -1.43 -14.36 0.46
C GLU A 530 -1.82 -15.83 0.30
N VAL A 531 -0.85 -16.75 0.31
CA VAL A 531 -1.15 -18.18 0.30
C VAL A 531 -1.61 -18.59 1.69
N VAL A 532 -2.90 -18.91 1.82
CA VAL A 532 -3.51 -19.32 3.09
C VAL A 532 -4.11 -20.71 2.99
N ASP A 533 -4.39 -21.28 4.15
CA ASP A 533 -5.20 -22.49 4.27
C ASP A 533 -6.69 -22.13 4.14
N LEU A 534 -7.38 -22.69 3.15
CA LEU A 534 -8.79 -22.38 2.87
C LEU A 534 -9.69 -22.72 4.08
N HIS A 535 -9.46 -23.88 4.71
CA HIS A 535 -10.29 -24.40 5.79
C HIS A 535 -9.89 -23.85 7.16
N ALA A 536 -8.59 -23.73 7.45
CA ALA A 536 -8.17 -23.14 8.73
C ALA A 536 -8.55 -21.65 8.86
N SER A 537 -8.80 -20.95 7.75
CA SER A 537 -9.29 -19.57 7.72
C SER A 537 -10.71 -19.46 8.27
N GLN A 538 -10.88 -18.78 9.41
CA GLN A 538 -12.19 -18.56 10.04
C GLN A 538 -13.04 -17.46 9.38
N THR A 539 -12.43 -16.65 8.53
CA THR A 539 -13.13 -15.67 7.70
C THR A 539 -13.70 -16.36 6.45
N PRO A 540 -14.85 -15.87 5.92
CA PRO A 540 -15.40 -16.41 4.70
C PRO A 540 -14.57 -15.95 3.49
N ILE A 541 -14.10 -16.92 2.73
CA ILE A 541 -13.25 -16.78 1.54
C ILE A 541 -14.00 -17.45 0.39
N ARG A 542 -14.23 -16.71 -0.70
CA ARG A 542 -14.92 -17.21 -1.90
C ARG A 542 -14.21 -16.86 -3.19
N LEU A 543 -14.40 -17.68 -4.20
CA LEU A 543 -13.91 -17.45 -5.55
C LEU A 543 -14.75 -16.37 -6.24
N ARG A 544 -14.08 -15.41 -6.89
CA ARG A 544 -14.69 -14.35 -7.69
C ARG A 544 -13.96 -14.19 -9.02
N THR A 545 -14.68 -13.76 -10.05
CA THR A 545 -14.06 -13.23 -11.27
C THR A 545 -13.76 -11.75 -11.03
N GLU A 546 -12.52 -11.33 -11.24
CA GLU A 546 -12.11 -9.93 -11.07
C GLU A 546 -12.21 -9.15 -12.38
N ARG A 547 -12.12 -9.86 -13.52
CA ARG A 547 -12.31 -9.29 -14.86
C ARG A 547 -13.06 -10.26 -15.78
N LEU A 548 -14.32 -9.94 -16.07
CA LEU A 548 -15.16 -10.73 -16.97
C LEU A 548 -14.46 -11.04 -18.30
N GLY A 549 -14.61 -12.27 -18.77
CA GLY A 549 -13.96 -12.77 -19.99
C GLY A 549 -12.50 -13.20 -19.81
N ASN A 550 -11.87 -12.94 -18.65
CA ASN A 550 -10.53 -13.43 -18.34
C ASN A 550 -10.57 -14.49 -17.21
N ILE A 551 -10.40 -15.76 -17.57
CA ILE A 551 -10.37 -16.88 -16.62
C ILE A 551 -9.16 -16.77 -15.66
N ASP A 552 -8.07 -16.12 -16.06
CA ASP A 552 -6.88 -15.91 -15.22
C ASP A 552 -7.10 -14.81 -14.17
N SER A 553 -8.24 -14.10 -14.21
CA SER A 553 -8.65 -13.14 -13.17
C SER A 553 -9.49 -13.78 -12.05
N ILE A 554 -9.71 -15.09 -12.10
CA ILE A 554 -10.55 -15.81 -11.13
C ILE A 554 -9.70 -16.17 -9.91
N HIS A 555 -9.92 -15.45 -8.81
CA HIS A 555 -9.16 -15.56 -7.57
C HIS A 555 -10.06 -15.74 -6.36
N TYR A 556 -9.51 -16.30 -5.28
CA TYR A 556 -10.17 -16.25 -3.97
C TYR A 556 -10.03 -14.86 -3.36
N GLY A 557 -11.15 -14.31 -2.92
CA GLY A 557 -11.22 -13.11 -2.11
C GLY A 557 -11.81 -13.44 -0.74
N GLU A 558 -11.17 -12.94 0.31
CA GLU A 558 -11.80 -12.82 1.62
C GLU A 558 -12.94 -11.80 1.53
N ILE A 559 -14.15 -12.18 1.98
CA ILE A 559 -15.35 -11.31 1.90
C ILE A 559 -15.33 -10.26 3.00
N SER A 560 -14.77 -10.62 4.17
CA SER A 560 -14.74 -9.78 5.37
C SER A 560 -13.45 -10.06 6.15
N PRO A 561 -12.76 -9.02 6.67
CA PRO A 561 -11.53 -9.19 7.46
C PRO A 561 -11.77 -9.81 8.85
N VAL A 562 -13.04 -10.07 9.19
CA VAL A 562 -13.49 -10.76 10.41
C VAL A 562 -14.56 -11.81 10.08
N PRO A 563 -14.71 -12.88 10.89
CA PRO A 563 -15.80 -13.85 10.70
C PRO A 563 -17.16 -13.15 10.75
N LEU A 564 -18.08 -13.55 9.87
CA LEU A 564 -19.43 -12.98 9.84
C LEU A 564 -20.26 -13.48 11.04
N ALA A 565 -21.07 -12.58 11.61
CA ALA A 565 -22.16 -12.98 12.50
C ALA A 565 -23.13 -13.91 11.73
N LEU A 566 -23.74 -14.87 12.42
CA LEU A 566 -24.72 -15.77 11.82
C LEU A 566 -26.10 -15.11 11.84
N GLY A 567 -26.78 -15.06 10.70
CA GLY A 567 -28.15 -14.55 10.62
C GLY A 567 -29.17 -15.46 11.34
N SER A 568 -30.32 -14.90 11.72
CA SER A 568 -31.49 -15.68 12.15
C SER A 568 -31.95 -16.58 11.00
N GLY A 569 -32.38 -17.80 11.30
CA GLY A 569 -32.81 -18.79 10.31
C GLY A 569 -31.70 -19.31 9.39
N CYS A 570 -30.43 -19.06 9.69
CA CYS A 570 -29.29 -19.47 8.89
C CYS A 570 -28.41 -20.50 9.62
N LEU A 571 -27.81 -21.41 8.84
CA LEU A 571 -26.73 -22.27 9.29
C LEU A 571 -25.44 -21.98 8.49
N GLU A 572 -24.30 -22.11 9.16
CA GLU A 572 -22.99 -22.02 8.51
C GLU A 572 -22.51 -23.44 8.17
N VAL A 573 -22.06 -23.61 6.92
CA VAL A 573 -21.57 -24.87 6.38
C VAL A 573 -20.16 -24.65 5.85
N GLU A 574 -19.21 -25.45 6.31
CA GLU A 574 -17.87 -25.58 5.74
C GLU A 574 -17.92 -26.54 4.53
N LEU A 575 -17.44 -26.10 3.37
CA LEU A 575 -17.67 -26.75 2.08
C LEU A 575 -16.47 -27.59 1.64
N PHE A 576 -16.67 -28.90 1.54
CA PHE A 576 -15.62 -29.86 1.13
C PHE A 576 -15.76 -30.32 -0.33
N ALA A 577 -16.91 -30.09 -0.95
CA ALA A 577 -17.10 -30.32 -2.38
C ALA A 577 -18.10 -29.31 -2.98
N ALA A 578 -17.86 -28.85 -4.20
CA ALA A 578 -18.78 -27.97 -4.94
C ALA A 578 -19.03 -28.48 -6.36
N GLY A 579 -20.28 -28.45 -6.82
CA GLY A 579 -20.67 -28.90 -8.16
C GLY A 579 -20.54 -27.77 -9.18
N MET A 580 -19.67 -27.94 -10.17
CA MET A 580 -19.53 -26.94 -11.24
C MET A 580 -20.63 -27.11 -12.29
N ASN A 581 -21.15 -25.97 -12.77
CA ASN A 581 -22.25 -25.88 -13.71
C ASN A 581 -21.90 -24.96 -14.87
N TYR A 582 -22.60 -25.12 -16.01
CA TYR A 582 -22.33 -24.28 -17.19
C TYR A 582 -22.60 -22.79 -16.93
N LYS A 583 -23.50 -22.45 -15.98
CA LYS A 583 -23.74 -21.08 -15.48
C LYS A 583 -22.44 -20.42 -15.00
N ASP A 584 -21.56 -21.14 -14.30
CA ASP A 584 -20.30 -20.60 -13.78
C ASP A 584 -19.36 -20.14 -14.91
N VAL A 585 -19.34 -20.87 -16.03
CA VAL A 585 -18.58 -20.50 -17.23
C VAL A 585 -19.17 -19.27 -17.92
N VAL A 586 -20.48 -19.26 -18.19
CA VAL A 586 -21.09 -18.14 -18.94
C VAL A 586 -21.19 -16.85 -18.12
N VAL A 587 -21.25 -16.93 -16.80
CA VAL A 587 -21.17 -15.75 -15.90
C VAL A 587 -19.73 -15.22 -15.85
N SER A 588 -18.71 -16.06 -15.60
CA SER A 588 -17.31 -15.61 -15.58
C SER A 588 -16.83 -15.07 -16.94
N MET A 589 -17.40 -15.56 -18.05
CA MET A 589 -17.14 -15.04 -19.39
C MET A 589 -17.97 -13.77 -19.74
N GLY A 590 -18.89 -13.32 -18.89
CA GLY A 590 -19.75 -12.15 -19.14
C GLY A 590 -20.80 -12.36 -20.24
N ILE A 591 -21.12 -13.61 -20.60
CA ILE A 591 -22.10 -13.98 -21.64
C ILE A 591 -23.53 -13.94 -21.08
N VAL A 592 -23.70 -14.31 -19.81
CA VAL A 592 -25.00 -14.32 -19.12
C VAL A 592 -24.92 -13.43 -17.88
N PRO A 593 -25.89 -12.52 -17.65
CA PRO A 593 -25.95 -11.72 -16.44
C PRO A 593 -25.99 -12.60 -15.18
N GLY A 594 -25.12 -12.30 -14.22
CA GLY A 594 -25.03 -12.96 -12.92
C GLY A 594 -23.97 -12.29 -12.06
N ASN A 595 -24.01 -12.53 -10.75
CA ASN A 595 -23.03 -11.96 -9.83
C ASN A 595 -21.71 -12.74 -9.91
N GLU A 596 -20.73 -12.14 -10.57
CA GLU A 596 -19.39 -12.66 -10.85
C GLU A 596 -18.54 -12.85 -9.59
N HIS A 597 -18.98 -12.29 -8.45
CA HIS A 597 -18.36 -12.50 -7.15
C HIS A 597 -18.96 -13.67 -6.36
N THR A 598 -20.05 -14.31 -6.80
CA THR A 598 -20.67 -15.48 -6.13
C THR A 598 -20.74 -16.70 -7.07
N LEU A 599 -19.58 -17.25 -7.42
CA LEU A 599 -19.47 -18.42 -8.31
C LEU A 599 -19.79 -19.75 -7.58
N GLY A 600 -20.31 -20.72 -8.32
CA GLY A 600 -20.84 -21.99 -7.80
C GLY A 600 -22.29 -21.85 -7.37
N GLY A 601 -23.10 -22.89 -7.63
CA GLY A 601 -24.53 -22.94 -7.29
C GLY A 601 -24.98 -24.18 -6.48
N GLU A 602 -24.06 -25.10 -6.17
CA GLU A 602 -24.34 -26.28 -5.33
C GLU A 602 -23.06 -26.79 -4.66
N GLY A 603 -23.20 -27.37 -3.46
CA GLY A 603 -22.08 -27.96 -2.74
C GLY A 603 -22.51 -28.95 -1.66
N ALA A 604 -21.52 -29.56 -1.02
CA ALA A 604 -21.68 -30.47 0.09
C ALA A 604 -20.62 -30.15 1.17
N GLY A 605 -21.03 -30.22 2.43
CA GLY A 605 -20.22 -29.73 3.53
C GLY A 605 -20.67 -30.20 4.91
N ILE A 606 -20.05 -29.64 5.94
CA ILE A 606 -20.32 -29.94 7.35
C ILE A 606 -20.82 -28.67 8.04
N VAL A 607 -21.92 -28.77 8.78
CA VAL A 607 -22.47 -27.66 9.58
C VAL A 607 -21.50 -27.28 10.69
N THR A 608 -21.02 -26.04 10.70
CA THR A 608 -20.12 -25.48 11.74
C THR A 608 -20.86 -24.66 12.79
N ARG A 609 -21.93 -23.95 12.40
CA ARG A 609 -22.77 -23.14 13.29
C ARG A 609 -24.24 -23.24 12.87
N VAL A 610 -25.14 -23.15 13.84
CA VAL A 610 -26.61 -23.18 13.65
C VAL A 610 -27.20 -22.01 14.44
N SER A 611 -28.14 -21.27 13.86
CA SER A 611 -28.82 -20.19 14.58
C SER A 611 -29.81 -20.75 15.62
N PRO A 612 -30.10 -20.03 16.73
CA PRO A 612 -30.92 -20.55 17.82
C PRO A 612 -32.38 -20.90 17.46
N ASP A 613 -32.84 -20.45 16.29
CA ASP A 613 -34.18 -20.65 15.74
C ASP A 613 -34.27 -21.82 14.73
N ILE A 614 -33.25 -22.68 14.64
CA ILE A 614 -33.26 -23.91 13.83
C ILE A 614 -33.10 -25.16 14.73
N ASP A 615 -34.19 -25.90 14.92
CA ASP A 615 -34.20 -27.14 15.73
C ASP A 615 -33.71 -28.40 14.99
N ASN A 616 -33.80 -28.40 13.65
CA ASN A 616 -33.68 -29.61 12.84
C ASN A 616 -32.23 -29.96 12.41
N PHE A 617 -31.24 -29.15 12.76
CA PHE A 617 -29.85 -29.30 12.33
C PHE A 617 -28.87 -29.23 13.51
N LYS A 618 -27.73 -29.92 13.37
CA LYS A 618 -26.71 -30.00 14.42
C LYS A 618 -25.31 -29.73 13.85
N VAL A 619 -24.46 -29.10 14.64
CA VAL A 619 -23.03 -28.95 14.32
C VAL A 619 -22.40 -30.33 14.11
N GLY A 620 -21.56 -30.47 13.08
CA GLY A 620 -20.98 -31.74 12.63
C GLY A 620 -21.83 -32.53 11.63
N GLN A 621 -23.08 -32.12 11.35
CA GLN A 621 -23.94 -32.79 10.38
C GLN A 621 -23.48 -32.53 8.93
N ARG A 622 -23.43 -33.58 8.11
CA ARG A 622 -23.15 -33.49 6.67
C ARG A 622 -24.39 -33.03 5.91
N VAL A 623 -24.29 -31.97 5.12
CA VAL A 623 -25.42 -31.34 4.42
C VAL A 623 -25.12 -30.99 2.97
N VAL A 624 -26.20 -30.91 2.19
CA VAL A 624 -26.19 -30.43 0.80
C VAL A 624 -26.61 -28.97 0.79
N VAL A 625 -25.81 -28.13 0.13
CA VAL A 625 -26.10 -26.72 -0.09
C VAL A 625 -26.54 -26.52 -1.53
N PHE A 626 -27.65 -25.84 -1.74
CA PHE A 626 -28.07 -25.33 -3.05
C PHE A 626 -28.16 -23.81 -2.95
N ASP A 627 -27.01 -23.15 -2.99
CA ASP A 627 -26.87 -21.70 -2.82
C ASP A 627 -25.72 -21.17 -3.71
N LYS A 628 -25.73 -19.86 -3.99
CA LYS A 628 -24.72 -19.17 -4.79
C LYS A 628 -23.45 -18.90 -3.99
N GLY A 629 -22.30 -18.89 -4.66
CA GLY A 629 -21.01 -18.65 -3.98
C GLY A 629 -20.44 -19.89 -3.29
N THR A 630 -20.82 -21.09 -3.72
CA THR A 630 -20.37 -22.37 -3.17
C THR A 630 -18.92 -22.74 -3.53
N PHE A 631 -18.24 -21.97 -4.40
CA PHE A 631 -16.78 -22.04 -4.53
C PHE A 631 -16.11 -21.23 -3.40
N ALA A 632 -16.27 -21.69 -2.16
CA ALA A 632 -15.84 -21.01 -0.94
C ALA A 632 -15.37 -21.99 0.14
N ASN A 633 -14.70 -21.51 1.19
CA ASN A 633 -14.42 -22.34 2.37
C ASN A 633 -15.67 -22.61 3.20
N ARG A 634 -16.51 -21.60 3.38
CA ARG A 634 -17.73 -21.66 4.17
C ARG A 634 -18.80 -20.73 3.63
N ILE A 635 -20.06 -21.09 3.86
CA ILE A 635 -21.24 -20.34 3.43
C ILE A 635 -22.26 -20.28 4.56
N GLN A 636 -22.98 -19.17 4.69
CA GLN A 636 -24.20 -19.08 5.49
C GLN A 636 -25.40 -19.23 4.56
N THR A 637 -26.30 -20.16 4.86
CA THR A 637 -27.43 -20.50 4.00
C THR A 637 -28.62 -20.97 4.84
N THR A 638 -29.81 -21.06 4.24
CA THR A 638 -31.01 -21.60 4.91
C THR A 638 -30.95 -23.13 5.01
N PRO A 639 -31.74 -23.77 5.90
CA PRO A 639 -31.62 -25.21 6.14
C PRO A 639 -31.93 -26.09 4.92
N GLY A 640 -30.89 -26.76 4.40
CA GLY A 640 -30.98 -27.75 3.32
C GLY A 640 -31.45 -29.13 3.78
N LEU A 641 -30.89 -30.20 3.20
CA LEU A 641 -31.09 -31.59 3.66
C LEU A 641 -29.75 -32.30 3.86
N SER A 642 -29.72 -33.33 4.70
CA SER A 642 -28.48 -34.05 5.06
C SER A 642 -28.17 -35.22 4.15
N PHE A 643 -26.96 -35.29 3.60
CA PHE A 643 -26.51 -36.38 2.72
C PHE A 643 -24.99 -36.44 2.53
N GLU A 644 -24.47 -37.60 2.13
CA GLU A 644 -23.03 -37.90 2.14
C GLU A 644 -22.37 -37.93 0.74
N GLN A 645 -23.14 -37.94 -0.36
CA GLN A 645 -22.65 -38.09 -1.75
C GLN A 645 -23.16 -37.00 -2.72
N ALA A 646 -23.41 -35.78 -2.22
CA ALA A 646 -24.44 -34.92 -2.83
C ALA A 646 -24.03 -33.82 -3.83
N SER A 647 -22.75 -33.46 -3.94
CA SER A 647 -22.31 -32.31 -4.76
C SER A 647 -22.56 -32.46 -6.27
N THR A 648 -23.04 -33.63 -6.71
CA THR A 648 -23.42 -33.93 -8.11
C THR A 648 -24.93 -33.94 -8.35
N LEU A 649 -25.76 -33.73 -7.32
CA LEU A 649 -27.19 -34.05 -7.37
C LEU A 649 -28.09 -32.84 -7.64
N SER A 650 -27.95 -31.78 -6.84
CA SER A 650 -28.99 -30.77 -6.66
C SER A 650 -29.38 -30.06 -7.96
N ALA A 651 -28.47 -29.34 -8.59
CA ALA A 651 -28.78 -28.48 -9.74
C ALA A 651 -29.34 -29.28 -10.93
N VAL A 652 -28.76 -30.46 -11.19
CA VAL A 652 -29.11 -31.27 -12.35
C VAL A 652 -30.46 -31.97 -12.16
N TYR A 653 -30.69 -32.61 -11.01
CA TYR A 653 -31.96 -33.32 -10.77
C TYR A 653 -33.12 -32.36 -10.50
N LEU A 654 -32.93 -31.24 -9.80
CA LEU A 654 -34.01 -30.26 -9.60
C LEU A 654 -34.48 -29.69 -10.94
N THR A 655 -33.54 -29.35 -11.84
CA THR A 655 -33.86 -28.89 -13.20
C THR A 655 -34.63 -29.94 -13.99
N SER A 656 -34.17 -31.21 -13.99
CA SER A 656 -34.86 -32.28 -14.72
C SER A 656 -36.23 -32.65 -14.11
N ILE A 657 -36.37 -32.70 -12.79
CA ILE A 657 -37.66 -33.02 -12.12
C ILE A 657 -38.67 -31.91 -12.40
N TYR A 658 -38.28 -30.65 -12.22
CA TYR A 658 -39.19 -29.51 -12.45
C TYR A 658 -39.57 -29.41 -13.94
N GLY A 659 -38.60 -29.50 -14.84
CA GLY A 659 -38.84 -29.47 -16.28
C GLY A 659 -39.73 -30.61 -16.78
N LEU A 660 -39.36 -31.86 -16.49
CA LEU A 660 -40.04 -33.04 -17.05
C LEU A 660 -41.37 -33.36 -16.36
N PHE A 661 -41.45 -33.28 -15.04
CA PHE A 661 -42.64 -33.71 -14.30
C PHE A 661 -43.59 -32.55 -13.96
N ASP A 662 -43.07 -31.41 -13.52
CA ASP A 662 -43.91 -30.34 -13.00
C ASP A 662 -44.38 -29.38 -14.14
N LEU A 663 -43.57 -29.16 -15.18
CA LEU A 663 -43.94 -28.37 -16.36
C LEU A 663 -44.42 -29.23 -17.54
N ALA A 664 -43.60 -30.16 -18.03
CA ALA A 664 -43.96 -30.98 -19.19
C ALA A 664 -44.99 -32.09 -18.88
N ASN A 665 -45.24 -32.38 -17.60
CA ASN A 665 -46.16 -33.45 -17.17
C ASN A 665 -45.91 -34.80 -17.90
N LEU A 666 -44.62 -35.15 -18.06
CA LEU A 666 -44.18 -36.35 -18.75
C LEU A 666 -44.84 -37.59 -18.14
N SER A 667 -45.44 -38.41 -18.99
CA SER A 667 -46.18 -39.61 -18.61
C SER A 667 -45.58 -40.86 -19.26
N LYS A 668 -45.89 -42.03 -18.68
CA LYS A 668 -45.45 -43.33 -19.20
C LYS A 668 -45.86 -43.51 -20.67
N GLY A 669 -44.93 -43.94 -21.51
CA GLY A 669 -45.16 -44.18 -22.93
C GLY A 669 -45.15 -42.94 -23.83
N GLN A 670 -44.90 -41.74 -23.29
CA GLN A 670 -44.62 -40.56 -24.12
C GLN A 670 -43.19 -40.57 -24.64
N SER A 671 -42.96 -40.05 -25.85
CA SER A 671 -41.62 -39.90 -26.42
C SER A 671 -40.94 -38.61 -25.92
N VAL A 672 -39.65 -38.70 -25.57
CA VAL A 672 -38.88 -37.59 -25.02
C VAL A 672 -37.51 -37.46 -25.66
N LEU A 673 -37.21 -36.28 -26.21
CA LEU A 673 -35.91 -35.93 -26.79
C LEU A 673 -35.08 -35.11 -25.80
N ILE A 674 -33.90 -35.62 -25.44
CA ILE A 674 -32.98 -34.96 -24.51
C ILE A 674 -31.73 -34.50 -25.25
N HIS A 675 -31.50 -33.18 -25.31
CA HIS A 675 -30.29 -32.64 -25.92
C HIS A 675 -29.08 -32.67 -25.00
N SER A 676 -27.88 -32.79 -25.57
CA SER A 676 -26.61 -32.82 -24.84
C SER A 676 -26.55 -33.92 -23.77
N ALA A 677 -27.12 -35.09 -24.08
CA ALA A 677 -27.54 -36.09 -23.10
C ALA A 677 -26.43 -36.70 -22.23
N ALA A 678 -25.17 -36.63 -22.66
CA ALA A 678 -24.01 -37.08 -21.89
C ALA A 678 -23.52 -36.06 -20.82
N GLY A 679 -24.13 -34.87 -20.73
CA GLY A 679 -23.90 -33.91 -19.65
C GLY A 679 -24.74 -34.19 -18.40
N GLY A 680 -24.48 -33.46 -17.31
CA GLY A 680 -25.12 -33.70 -16.01
C GLY A 680 -26.66 -33.69 -16.02
N VAL A 681 -27.29 -32.67 -16.62
CA VAL A 681 -28.77 -32.59 -16.73
C VAL A 681 -29.32 -33.70 -17.63
N GLY A 682 -28.60 -34.05 -18.70
CA GLY A 682 -28.99 -35.12 -19.62
C GLY A 682 -29.02 -36.49 -18.94
N ILE A 683 -27.99 -36.82 -18.17
CA ILE A 683 -27.91 -38.06 -17.38
C ILE A 683 -29.00 -38.11 -16.29
N ALA A 684 -29.28 -37.00 -15.62
CA ALA A 684 -30.36 -36.93 -14.64
C ALA A 684 -31.73 -37.14 -15.31
N ALA A 685 -31.96 -36.50 -16.46
CA ALA A 685 -33.17 -36.64 -17.26
C ALA A 685 -33.38 -38.09 -17.76
N ILE A 686 -32.35 -38.75 -18.32
CA ILE A 686 -32.45 -40.15 -18.76
C ILE A 686 -32.95 -41.06 -17.64
N GLN A 687 -32.38 -40.95 -16.44
CA GLN A 687 -32.80 -41.79 -15.30
C GLN A 687 -34.25 -41.54 -14.88
N LEU A 688 -34.70 -40.27 -14.91
CA LEU A 688 -36.09 -39.91 -14.59
C LEU A 688 -37.08 -40.41 -15.66
N CYS A 689 -36.69 -40.38 -16.93
CA CYS A 689 -37.46 -40.92 -18.05
C CYS A 689 -37.53 -42.45 -18.01
N GLN A 690 -36.44 -43.13 -17.65
CA GLN A 690 -36.44 -44.59 -17.41
C GLN A 690 -37.33 -44.97 -16.22
N TYR A 691 -37.29 -44.20 -15.12
CA TYR A 691 -38.17 -44.40 -13.96
C TYR A 691 -39.66 -44.33 -14.32
N ILE A 692 -40.07 -43.35 -15.14
CA ILE A 692 -41.48 -43.20 -15.52
C ILE A 692 -41.91 -44.11 -16.69
N GLY A 693 -40.94 -44.68 -17.41
CA GLY A 693 -41.17 -45.51 -18.60
C GLY A 693 -41.55 -44.69 -19.83
N ALA A 694 -40.87 -43.56 -20.07
CA ALA A 694 -40.94 -42.78 -21.31
C ALA A 694 -40.01 -43.36 -22.38
N GLU A 695 -40.34 -43.13 -23.66
CA GLU A 695 -39.52 -43.56 -24.80
C GLU A 695 -38.43 -42.52 -25.08
N LEU A 696 -37.16 -42.93 -25.00
CA LEU A 696 -36.02 -42.03 -24.94
C LEU A 696 -35.34 -41.83 -26.29
N PHE A 697 -35.26 -40.58 -26.74
CA PHE A 697 -34.42 -40.13 -27.84
C PHE A 697 -33.39 -39.12 -27.31
N VAL A 698 -32.16 -39.16 -27.81
CA VAL A 698 -31.06 -38.33 -27.25
C VAL A 698 -30.12 -37.77 -28.32
N THR A 699 -29.49 -36.63 -28.06
CA THR A 699 -28.41 -36.09 -28.92
C THR A 699 -27.07 -35.99 -28.20
N VAL A 700 -25.98 -36.30 -28.92
CA VAL A 700 -24.59 -36.22 -28.44
C VAL A 700 -23.61 -35.74 -29.53
N GLY A 701 -22.53 -35.07 -29.12
CA GLY A 701 -21.57 -34.46 -30.06
C GLY A 701 -20.32 -35.27 -30.41
N THR A 702 -20.12 -36.48 -29.86
CA THR A 702 -18.91 -37.31 -30.09
C THR A 702 -19.19 -38.81 -29.96
N GLY A 703 -18.42 -39.66 -30.66
CA GLY A 703 -18.50 -41.12 -30.56
C GLY A 703 -18.38 -41.66 -29.13
N GLU A 704 -17.39 -41.20 -28.35
CA GLU A 704 -17.22 -41.59 -26.94
C GLU A 704 -18.48 -41.33 -26.08
N LYS A 705 -19.22 -40.26 -26.39
CA LYS A 705 -20.48 -39.91 -25.72
C LYS A 705 -21.62 -40.83 -26.13
N ARG A 706 -21.67 -41.26 -27.39
CA ARG A 706 -22.60 -42.29 -27.88
C ARG A 706 -22.32 -43.63 -27.19
N ASP A 707 -21.08 -44.09 -27.19
CA ASP A 707 -20.69 -45.38 -26.58
C ASP A 707 -20.95 -45.41 -25.07
N PHE A 708 -20.73 -44.29 -24.37
CA PHE A 708 -21.10 -44.12 -22.97
C PHE A 708 -22.61 -44.30 -22.72
N LEU A 709 -23.47 -43.68 -23.54
CA LEU A 709 -24.93 -43.78 -23.35
C LEU A 709 -25.44 -45.20 -23.65
N LYS A 710 -24.89 -45.85 -24.68
CA LYS A 710 -25.19 -47.26 -25.02
C LYS A 710 -24.82 -48.20 -23.87
N SER A 711 -23.58 -48.12 -23.39
CA SER A 711 -23.06 -49.00 -22.33
C SER A 711 -23.66 -48.75 -20.95
N THR A 712 -24.05 -47.50 -20.63
CA THR A 712 -24.52 -47.12 -19.28
C THR A 712 -26.04 -47.18 -19.14
N PHE A 713 -26.79 -46.81 -20.18
CA PHE A 713 -28.25 -46.69 -20.12
C PHE A 713 -28.99 -47.66 -21.06
N GLY A 714 -28.28 -48.46 -21.86
CA GLY A 714 -28.88 -49.47 -22.74
C GLY A 714 -29.58 -48.87 -23.96
N LEU A 715 -29.29 -47.62 -24.33
CA LEU A 715 -29.85 -46.99 -25.53
C LEU A 715 -29.26 -47.61 -26.81
N THR A 716 -30.08 -47.75 -27.84
CA THR A 716 -29.69 -48.25 -29.17
C THR A 716 -29.30 -47.10 -30.10
N ASP A 717 -28.61 -47.39 -31.22
CA ASP A 717 -28.05 -46.34 -32.09
C ASP A 717 -29.09 -45.50 -32.82
N ASP A 718 -30.26 -46.08 -33.10
CA ASP A 718 -31.46 -45.47 -33.68
C ASP A 718 -32.20 -44.53 -32.70
N HIS A 719 -31.80 -44.51 -31.43
CA HIS A 719 -32.28 -43.57 -30.42
C HIS A 719 -31.24 -42.48 -30.06
N ILE A 720 -30.06 -42.47 -30.71
CA ILE A 720 -28.95 -41.55 -30.42
C ILE A 720 -28.54 -40.79 -31.69
N PHE A 721 -28.65 -39.46 -31.67
CA PHE A 721 -28.38 -38.59 -32.83
C PHE A 721 -27.26 -37.56 -32.57
N ASN A 722 -26.89 -36.79 -33.60
CA ASN A 722 -25.86 -35.76 -33.51
C ASN A 722 -26.38 -34.50 -32.78
N SER A 723 -25.54 -33.82 -31.99
CA SER A 723 -25.89 -32.57 -31.29
C SER A 723 -25.11 -31.34 -31.78
N ARG A 724 -24.50 -31.39 -32.97
CA ARG A 724 -23.62 -30.34 -33.51
C ARG A 724 -24.12 -29.67 -34.79
N ASN A 725 -25.20 -30.18 -35.37
CA ASN A 725 -25.85 -29.72 -36.58
C ASN A 725 -27.35 -30.06 -36.51
N THR A 726 -28.12 -29.69 -37.52
CA THR A 726 -29.57 -29.88 -37.57
C THR A 726 -30.01 -31.27 -38.07
N ASP A 727 -29.08 -32.10 -38.56
CA ASP A 727 -29.35 -33.43 -39.14
C ASP A 727 -30.21 -34.34 -38.24
N PHE A 728 -30.09 -34.20 -36.91
CA PHE A 728 -30.89 -34.96 -35.95
C PHE A 728 -32.40 -34.81 -36.17
N ALA A 729 -32.86 -33.71 -36.77
CA ALA A 729 -34.28 -33.49 -37.00
C ALA A 729 -34.84 -34.48 -38.03
N SER A 730 -34.15 -34.68 -39.16
CA SER A 730 -34.57 -35.70 -40.13
C SER A 730 -34.44 -37.11 -39.57
N ASP A 731 -33.39 -37.38 -38.79
CA ASP A 731 -33.17 -38.70 -38.18
C ASP A 731 -34.25 -39.03 -37.11
N VAL A 732 -34.62 -38.07 -36.26
CA VAL A 732 -35.68 -38.22 -35.26
C VAL A 732 -37.04 -38.38 -35.92
N LEU A 733 -37.33 -37.63 -36.99
CA LEU A 733 -38.57 -37.82 -37.76
C LEU A 733 -38.62 -39.21 -38.40
N ALA A 734 -37.51 -39.73 -38.93
CA ALA A 734 -37.45 -41.09 -39.46
C ALA A 734 -37.70 -42.14 -38.35
N ALA A 735 -37.02 -42.02 -37.20
CA ALA A 735 -37.19 -42.92 -36.05
C ALA A 735 -38.61 -42.89 -35.46
N THR A 736 -39.29 -41.74 -35.51
CA THR A 736 -40.67 -41.56 -35.03
C THR A 736 -41.74 -41.76 -36.11
N ASN A 737 -41.39 -42.30 -37.29
CA ASN A 737 -42.30 -42.49 -38.43
C ASN A 737 -43.07 -41.21 -38.85
N GLY A 738 -42.42 -40.06 -38.76
CA GLY A 738 -42.99 -38.74 -39.08
C GLY A 738 -43.88 -38.13 -37.99
N ARG A 739 -44.07 -38.80 -36.84
CA ARG A 739 -44.89 -38.28 -35.72
C ARG A 739 -44.23 -37.10 -35.00
N GLY A 740 -42.91 -37.14 -34.81
CA GLY A 740 -42.22 -36.24 -33.89
C GLY A 740 -42.29 -36.69 -32.42
N ILE A 741 -42.02 -35.76 -31.52
CA ILE A 741 -41.69 -35.99 -30.10
C ILE A 741 -42.72 -35.35 -29.17
N ASP A 742 -43.18 -36.06 -28.12
CA ASP A 742 -44.17 -35.52 -27.17
C ASP A 742 -43.54 -34.49 -26.20
N VAL A 743 -42.28 -34.67 -25.78
CA VAL A 743 -41.56 -33.76 -24.87
C VAL A 743 -40.12 -33.53 -25.32
N VAL A 744 -39.69 -32.28 -25.47
CA VAL A 744 -38.29 -31.94 -25.81
C VAL A 744 -37.64 -31.21 -24.63
N LEU A 745 -36.52 -31.70 -24.12
CA LEU A 745 -35.68 -31.01 -23.14
C LEU A 745 -34.48 -30.38 -23.87
N ASN A 746 -34.61 -29.11 -24.23
CA ASN A 746 -33.65 -28.42 -25.09
C ASN A 746 -32.59 -27.62 -24.32
N SER A 747 -31.35 -27.69 -24.83
CA SER A 747 -30.19 -26.89 -24.42
C SER A 747 -29.37 -26.34 -25.60
N LEU A 748 -29.84 -26.55 -26.83
CA LEU A 748 -29.24 -26.04 -28.06
C LEU A 748 -29.80 -24.64 -28.39
N THR A 749 -29.11 -23.92 -29.28
CA THR A 749 -29.35 -22.49 -29.57
C THR A 749 -29.47 -22.25 -31.08
N GLY A 750 -30.13 -21.16 -31.48
CA GLY A 750 -30.30 -20.80 -32.90
C GLY A 750 -31.07 -21.85 -33.70
N ASP A 751 -30.63 -22.14 -34.93
CA ASP A 751 -31.32 -23.06 -35.86
C ASP A 751 -31.61 -24.45 -35.25
N MET A 752 -30.73 -24.96 -34.39
CA MET A 752 -30.96 -26.23 -33.69
C MET A 752 -32.10 -26.15 -32.66
N LEU A 753 -32.37 -24.98 -32.08
CA LEU A 753 -33.53 -24.75 -31.22
C LEU A 753 -34.82 -24.72 -32.05
N ASP A 754 -34.83 -24.04 -33.19
CA ASP A 754 -36.02 -23.98 -34.09
C ASP A 754 -36.38 -25.37 -34.63
N GLU A 755 -35.39 -26.16 -35.07
CA GLU A 755 -35.61 -27.56 -35.47
C GLU A 755 -36.14 -28.40 -34.29
N SER A 756 -35.55 -28.27 -33.10
CA SER A 756 -36.03 -28.97 -31.89
C SER A 756 -37.48 -28.61 -31.52
N PHE A 757 -37.90 -27.38 -31.82
CA PHE A 757 -39.28 -26.92 -31.63
C PHE A 757 -40.23 -27.46 -32.71
N ARG A 758 -39.78 -27.55 -33.96
CA ARG A 758 -40.52 -28.16 -35.08
C ARG A 758 -40.76 -29.65 -34.89
N LEU A 759 -39.81 -30.36 -34.26
CA LEU A 759 -39.91 -31.78 -33.96
C LEU A 759 -41.04 -32.17 -33.00
N LEU A 760 -41.70 -31.23 -32.32
CA LEU A 760 -42.80 -31.56 -31.43
C LEU A 760 -43.97 -32.19 -32.18
N ALA A 761 -44.52 -33.27 -31.61
CA ALA A 761 -45.79 -33.87 -32.04
C ALA A 761 -46.98 -33.00 -31.58
N ASP A 762 -48.19 -33.32 -32.06
CA ASP A 762 -49.43 -32.65 -31.64
C ASP A 762 -49.64 -32.73 -30.11
N GLY A 763 -49.87 -31.60 -29.46
CA GLY A 763 -49.91 -31.49 -27.98
C GLY A 763 -48.55 -31.65 -27.29
N GLY A 764 -47.45 -31.57 -28.05
CA GLY A 764 -46.08 -31.65 -27.58
C GLY A 764 -45.65 -30.46 -26.71
N ARG A 765 -44.63 -30.68 -25.87
CA ARG A 765 -44.15 -29.70 -24.88
C ARG A 765 -42.62 -29.55 -24.93
N MET A 766 -42.13 -28.35 -25.25
CA MET A 766 -40.70 -28.02 -25.19
C MET A 766 -40.36 -27.36 -23.86
N VAL A 767 -39.33 -27.89 -23.21
CA VAL A 767 -38.73 -27.37 -21.97
C VAL A 767 -37.37 -26.78 -22.33
N GLU A 768 -37.30 -25.46 -22.34
CA GLU A 768 -36.09 -24.70 -22.65
C GLU A 768 -35.26 -24.46 -21.38
N ILE A 769 -34.05 -25.04 -21.31
CA ILE A 769 -33.08 -24.77 -20.23
C ILE A 769 -31.91 -23.88 -20.70
N GLY A 770 -31.81 -23.58 -21.99
CA GLY A 770 -30.89 -22.60 -22.54
C GLY A 770 -31.33 -21.17 -22.22
N LYS A 771 -30.36 -20.25 -22.17
CA LYS A 771 -30.61 -18.82 -21.91
C LYS A 771 -30.15 -17.88 -23.02
N LYS A 772 -29.35 -18.35 -23.97
CA LYS A 772 -28.71 -17.47 -24.97
C LYS A 772 -29.74 -16.76 -25.84
N ASP A 773 -30.58 -17.51 -26.54
CA ASP A 773 -31.61 -16.97 -27.43
C ASP A 773 -32.64 -16.08 -26.69
N ILE A 774 -32.96 -16.42 -25.43
CA ILE A 774 -33.84 -15.63 -24.56
C ILE A 774 -33.20 -14.26 -24.23
N LEU A 775 -31.91 -14.23 -23.92
CA LEU A 775 -31.17 -12.99 -23.59
C LEU A 775 -30.88 -12.14 -24.83
N ASP A 776 -30.57 -12.79 -25.95
CA ASP A 776 -30.38 -12.15 -27.26
C ASP A 776 -31.70 -11.64 -27.86
N ARG A 777 -32.85 -12.03 -27.29
CA ARG A 777 -34.22 -11.68 -27.70
C ARG A 777 -34.56 -12.16 -29.12
N ASN A 778 -34.12 -13.37 -29.45
CA ASN A 778 -34.40 -14.00 -30.75
C ASN A 778 -35.90 -14.30 -30.93
N SER A 779 -36.33 -14.40 -32.18
CA SER A 779 -37.71 -14.74 -32.56
C SER A 779 -37.98 -16.24 -32.46
N LEU A 780 -39.14 -16.61 -31.93
CA LEU A 780 -39.69 -17.97 -31.99
C LEU A 780 -40.68 -18.07 -33.17
N ALA A 781 -40.63 -19.15 -33.95
CA ALA A 781 -41.59 -19.39 -35.02
C ALA A 781 -43.01 -19.59 -34.45
N MET A 782 -44.02 -18.91 -35.02
CA MET A 782 -45.41 -19.03 -34.53
C MET A 782 -46.19 -20.19 -35.18
N GLU A 783 -45.75 -20.69 -36.33
CA GLU A 783 -46.44 -21.76 -37.09
C GLU A 783 -46.58 -23.09 -36.32
N PRO A 784 -45.56 -23.58 -35.58
CA PRO A 784 -45.70 -24.86 -34.87
C PRO A 784 -46.81 -24.89 -33.82
N PHE A 785 -47.27 -23.74 -33.30
CA PHE A 785 -48.33 -23.64 -32.29
C PHE A 785 -49.73 -24.10 -32.77
N ASP A 786 -49.98 -24.19 -34.08
CA ASP A 786 -51.24 -24.72 -34.62
C ASP A 786 -51.49 -26.19 -34.21
N ARG A 787 -50.42 -26.91 -33.87
CA ARG A 787 -50.45 -28.28 -33.34
C ARG A 787 -50.75 -28.38 -31.83
N ASN A 788 -51.29 -27.32 -31.23
CA ASN A 788 -51.58 -27.21 -29.78
C ASN A 788 -50.37 -27.47 -28.86
N ILE A 789 -49.17 -27.17 -29.33
CA ILE A 789 -47.93 -27.38 -28.56
C ILE A 789 -47.70 -26.28 -27.52
N SER A 790 -46.79 -26.53 -26.58
CA SER A 790 -46.37 -25.56 -25.55
C SER A 790 -44.85 -25.38 -25.53
N PHE A 791 -44.40 -24.15 -25.24
CA PHE A 791 -42.99 -23.81 -25.03
C PHE A 791 -42.84 -23.21 -23.62
N MET A 792 -42.00 -23.82 -22.78
CA MET A 792 -41.82 -23.42 -21.38
C MET A 792 -40.33 -23.27 -21.03
N ALA A 793 -39.92 -22.09 -20.56
CA ALA A 793 -38.56 -21.87 -20.08
C ALA A 793 -38.41 -22.29 -18.60
N VAL A 794 -37.27 -22.90 -18.25
CA VAL A 794 -36.90 -23.30 -16.89
C VAL A 794 -35.69 -22.51 -16.43
N ASP A 795 -35.80 -21.90 -15.24
CA ASP A 795 -34.69 -21.21 -14.59
C ASP A 795 -34.61 -21.59 -13.11
N MET A 796 -33.84 -22.65 -12.79
CA MET A 796 -33.60 -23.09 -11.42
C MET A 796 -32.52 -22.28 -10.68
N SER A 797 -32.19 -21.07 -11.14
CA SER A 797 -31.27 -20.19 -10.41
C SER A 797 -31.89 -19.55 -9.18
N HIS A 798 -31.07 -19.24 -8.18
CA HIS A 798 -31.44 -18.61 -6.91
C HIS A 798 -32.20 -17.28 -7.07
N GLU A 799 -32.02 -16.59 -8.19
CA GLU A 799 -32.76 -15.37 -8.50
C GLU A 799 -34.22 -15.61 -8.94
N ARG A 800 -34.60 -16.86 -9.24
CA ARG A 800 -35.89 -17.25 -9.85
C ARG A 800 -36.61 -18.42 -9.17
N ALA A 801 -35.88 -19.37 -8.61
CA ALA A 801 -36.44 -20.53 -7.92
C ALA A 801 -36.64 -20.22 -6.42
N PRO A 802 -37.88 -20.16 -5.91
CA PRO A 802 -38.14 -19.85 -4.51
C PRO A 802 -37.86 -21.07 -3.60
N ASP A 803 -37.44 -20.82 -2.37
CA ASP A 803 -37.00 -21.84 -1.40
C ASP A 803 -37.99 -23.00 -1.23
N HIS A 804 -39.30 -22.72 -1.18
CA HIS A 804 -40.33 -23.75 -1.02
C HIS A 804 -40.39 -24.72 -2.22
N LEU A 805 -40.08 -24.25 -3.44
CA LEU A 805 -39.99 -25.10 -4.63
C LEU A 805 -38.73 -25.98 -4.54
N VAL A 806 -37.59 -25.39 -4.21
CA VAL A 806 -36.32 -26.10 -4.03
C VAL A 806 -36.45 -27.19 -2.96
N GLN A 807 -37.06 -26.87 -1.81
CA GLN A 807 -37.31 -27.82 -0.72
C GLN A 807 -38.20 -28.99 -1.16
N ARG A 808 -39.30 -28.72 -1.88
CA ARG A 808 -40.20 -29.75 -2.44
C ARG A 808 -39.46 -30.68 -3.41
N LEU A 809 -38.67 -30.11 -4.33
CA LEU A 809 -37.93 -30.86 -5.35
C LEU A 809 -36.81 -31.71 -4.73
N LEU A 810 -36.07 -31.17 -3.75
CA LEU A 810 -35.08 -31.93 -2.97
C LEU A 810 -35.73 -33.10 -2.23
N ALA A 811 -36.84 -32.87 -1.51
CA ALA A 811 -37.55 -33.93 -0.81
C ALA A 811 -38.00 -35.08 -1.76
N ARG A 812 -38.51 -34.73 -2.95
CA ARG A 812 -38.86 -35.70 -4.00
C ARG A 812 -37.63 -36.46 -4.52
N LEU A 813 -36.51 -35.76 -4.76
CA LEU A 813 -35.25 -36.36 -5.20
C LEU A 813 -34.72 -37.38 -4.18
N PHE A 814 -34.67 -37.04 -2.89
CA PHE A 814 -34.23 -37.99 -1.86
C PHE A 814 -35.17 -39.19 -1.73
N GLY A 815 -36.47 -39.02 -1.94
CA GLY A 815 -37.42 -40.14 -2.04
C GLY A 815 -37.08 -41.11 -3.18
N LEU A 816 -36.75 -40.58 -4.38
CA LEU A 816 -36.35 -41.38 -5.54
C LEU A 816 -35.00 -42.08 -5.34
N ILE A 817 -34.01 -41.41 -4.74
CA ILE A 817 -32.69 -41.98 -4.42
C ILE A 817 -32.83 -43.11 -3.38
N LYS A 818 -33.56 -42.87 -2.28
CA LYS A 818 -33.79 -43.87 -1.22
C LYS A 818 -34.52 -45.11 -1.75
N SER A 819 -35.37 -44.94 -2.76
CA SER A 819 -36.10 -46.03 -3.41
C SER A 819 -35.28 -46.73 -4.52
N GLY A 820 -34.06 -46.27 -4.81
CA GLY A 820 -33.19 -46.84 -5.83
C GLY A 820 -33.55 -46.54 -7.29
N TYR A 821 -34.58 -45.72 -7.53
CA TYR A 821 -35.05 -45.37 -8.88
C TYR A 821 -34.12 -44.42 -9.63
N VAL A 822 -33.37 -43.58 -8.91
CA VAL A 822 -32.30 -42.74 -9.46
C VAL A 822 -31.04 -42.89 -8.61
N LYS A 823 -29.87 -42.76 -9.24
CA LYS A 823 -28.55 -42.95 -8.64
C LYS A 823 -27.69 -41.69 -8.87
N PRO A 824 -26.79 -41.33 -7.95
CA PRO A 824 -25.83 -40.25 -8.18
C PRO A 824 -25.06 -40.41 -9.49
N ILE A 825 -24.67 -39.28 -10.11
CA ILE A 825 -23.95 -39.28 -11.38
C ILE A 825 -22.53 -39.82 -11.15
N VAL A 826 -22.32 -41.09 -11.51
CA VAL A 826 -21.09 -41.84 -11.19
C VAL A 826 -19.86 -41.32 -11.92
N ARG A 827 -20.02 -40.81 -13.16
CA ARG A 827 -18.90 -40.30 -13.96
C ARG A 827 -18.63 -38.84 -13.56
N ILE A 828 -17.65 -38.66 -12.68
CA ILE A 828 -17.20 -37.37 -12.16
C ILE A 828 -15.78 -37.03 -12.62
N HIS A 829 -15.53 -35.76 -12.90
CA HIS A 829 -14.20 -35.19 -13.08
C HIS A 829 -13.91 -34.28 -11.88
N THR A 830 -12.89 -34.62 -11.09
CA THR A 830 -12.51 -33.89 -9.87
C THR A 830 -11.38 -32.91 -10.15
N PHE A 831 -11.48 -31.70 -9.59
CA PHE A 831 -10.41 -30.69 -9.56
C PHE A 831 -10.25 -30.15 -8.14
N SER A 832 -9.05 -29.73 -7.78
CA SER A 832 -8.77 -29.09 -6.49
C SER A 832 -9.47 -27.72 -6.39
N PHE A 833 -9.81 -27.28 -5.18
CA PHE A 833 -10.11 -25.88 -4.89
C PHE A 833 -8.93 -24.96 -5.28
N SER A 834 -7.69 -25.45 -5.36
CA SER A 834 -6.56 -24.66 -5.89
C SER A 834 -6.53 -24.47 -7.40
N ASP A 835 -7.35 -25.20 -8.18
CA ASP A 835 -7.32 -25.21 -9.66
C ASP A 835 -8.71 -25.09 -10.33
N VAL A 836 -9.61 -24.35 -9.69
CA VAL A 836 -10.94 -24.03 -10.28
C VAL A 836 -10.86 -23.37 -11.67
N PRO A 837 -9.89 -22.49 -11.99
CA PRO A 837 -9.74 -21.96 -13.35
C PRO A 837 -9.58 -23.05 -14.42
N SER A 838 -8.86 -24.14 -14.15
CA SER A 838 -8.71 -25.24 -15.11
C SER A 838 -9.98 -26.08 -15.25
N ALA A 839 -10.76 -26.27 -14.17
CA ALA A 839 -12.09 -26.85 -14.25
C ALA A 839 -13.03 -26.03 -15.17
N ILE A 840 -13.01 -24.69 -15.08
CA ILE A 840 -13.77 -23.80 -15.98
C ILE A 840 -13.32 -23.96 -17.43
N ARG A 841 -12.01 -23.99 -17.70
CA ARG A 841 -11.46 -24.25 -19.06
C ARG A 841 -11.86 -25.62 -19.60
N PHE A 842 -11.87 -26.66 -18.76
CA PHE A 842 -12.27 -28.03 -19.13
C PHE A 842 -13.78 -28.12 -19.43
N LEU A 843 -14.61 -27.45 -18.64
CA LEU A 843 -16.06 -27.34 -18.89
C LEU A 843 -16.35 -26.59 -20.20
N ARG A 844 -15.71 -25.43 -20.42
CA ARG A 844 -15.82 -24.62 -21.66
C ARG A 844 -15.52 -25.45 -22.92
N ALA A 845 -14.59 -26.40 -22.86
CA ALA A 845 -14.24 -27.25 -24.00
C ALA A 845 -15.32 -28.27 -24.40
N GLY A 846 -16.37 -28.48 -23.59
CA GLY A 846 -17.48 -29.38 -23.91
C GLY A 846 -17.13 -30.89 -23.99
N LYS A 847 -15.89 -31.26 -23.66
CA LYS A 847 -15.38 -32.64 -23.76
C LYS A 847 -15.82 -33.57 -22.62
N HIS A 848 -16.14 -33.01 -21.45
CA HIS A 848 -16.54 -33.78 -20.26
C HIS A 848 -17.77 -34.68 -20.50
N ILE A 849 -17.85 -35.77 -19.72
CA ILE A 849 -19.03 -36.64 -19.59
C ILE A 849 -19.42 -36.66 -18.12
N GLY A 850 -20.71 -36.53 -17.80
CA GLY A 850 -21.17 -36.47 -16.41
C GLY A 850 -20.96 -35.09 -15.78
N LYS A 851 -20.36 -35.06 -14.58
CA LYS A 851 -20.30 -33.87 -13.72
C LYS A 851 -18.87 -33.48 -13.37
N ILE A 852 -18.62 -32.18 -13.20
CA ILE A 852 -17.35 -31.65 -12.67
C ILE A 852 -17.57 -31.26 -11.21
N VAL A 853 -16.67 -31.69 -10.34
CA VAL A 853 -16.72 -31.42 -8.89
C VAL A 853 -15.39 -30.81 -8.46
N ILE A 854 -15.47 -29.69 -7.73
CA ILE A 854 -14.33 -29.09 -7.04
C ILE A 854 -14.24 -29.73 -5.66
N THR A 855 -13.17 -30.47 -5.35
CA THR A 855 -12.95 -31.13 -4.06
C THR A 855 -11.51 -31.63 -3.92
N ASP A 856 -10.99 -31.58 -2.70
CA ASP A 856 -9.70 -32.14 -2.30
C ASP A 856 -9.85 -33.32 -1.31
N GLY A 857 -11.07 -33.81 -1.12
CA GLY A 857 -11.40 -34.79 -0.08
C GLY A 857 -11.66 -34.15 1.28
N LEU A 858 -11.30 -34.85 2.37
CA LEU A 858 -11.47 -34.38 3.75
C LEU A 858 -10.15 -33.93 4.41
N GLU A 859 -8.99 -34.23 3.81
CA GLU A 859 -7.64 -33.76 4.18
C GLU A 859 -6.71 -33.84 2.94
N PRO A 860 -5.63 -33.04 2.83
CA PRO A 860 -5.06 -32.13 3.83
C PRO A 860 -5.23 -30.63 3.50
N ALA A 861 -4.67 -29.78 4.37
CA ALA A 861 -4.49 -28.32 4.26
C ALA A 861 -4.49 -27.74 2.82
N ILE A 862 -5.65 -27.28 2.34
CA ILE A 862 -5.81 -26.72 0.99
C ILE A 862 -5.18 -25.33 0.93
N LYS A 863 -4.01 -25.21 0.29
CA LYS A 863 -3.30 -23.95 0.12
C LYS A 863 -3.77 -23.22 -1.15
N VAL A 864 -4.31 -22.01 -0.98
CA VAL A 864 -4.85 -21.19 -2.07
C VAL A 864 -4.33 -19.74 -1.99
N PRO A 865 -4.09 -19.08 -3.14
CA PRO A 865 -3.79 -17.66 -3.18
C PRO A 865 -5.06 -16.85 -2.92
N VAL A 866 -5.13 -16.16 -1.78
CA VAL A 866 -6.29 -15.38 -1.34
C VAL A 866 -5.94 -13.90 -1.25
N ARG A 867 -6.80 -13.06 -1.82
CA ARG A 867 -6.76 -11.61 -1.63
C ARG A 867 -7.46 -11.29 -0.31
N ARG A 868 -6.69 -10.89 0.69
CA ARG A 868 -7.17 -10.49 2.01
C ARG A 868 -8.10 -9.27 1.88
N ALA A 869 -9.11 -9.18 2.72
CA ALA A 869 -10.01 -8.03 2.75
C ALA A 869 -9.29 -6.83 3.39
N LEU A 870 -9.54 -5.62 2.87
CA LEU A 870 -9.13 -4.39 3.54
C LEU A 870 -9.86 -4.28 4.89
N LYS A 871 -9.18 -3.75 5.91
CA LYS A 871 -9.79 -3.51 7.23
C LYS A 871 -10.81 -2.38 7.10
N THR A 872 -12.05 -2.61 7.50
CA THR A 872 -13.05 -1.53 7.57
C THR A 872 -12.64 -0.49 8.63
N MET A 873 -12.95 0.79 8.40
CA MET A 873 -12.96 1.77 9.48
C MET A 873 -13.90 1.25 10.58
N LYS A 874 -13.42 1.24 11.82
CA LYS A 874 -14.28 0.88 12.95
C LYS A 874 -14.75 2.15 13.61
N PHE A 875 -16.06 2.36 13.55
CA PHE A 875 -16.71 3.38 14.34
C PHE A 875 -17.51 2.74 15.46
N ARG A 876 -17.41 3.43 16.57
CA ARG A 876 -17.91 3.17 17.88
C ARG A 876 -19.36 3.59 18.07
N ASP A 877 -20.14 2.77 18.79
CA ASP A 877 -21.59 2.94 18.88
C ASP A 877 -22.07 4.04 19.85
N ASP A 878 -21.30 4.43 20.87
CA ASP A 878 -21.54 5.66 21.67
C ASP A 878 -20.48 6.73 21.41
N ALA A 879 -19.73 6.66 20.31
CA ALA A 879 -18.77 7.71 19.99
C ALA A 879 -19.45 8.87 19.31
N CYS A 880 -19.08 10.07 19.76
CA CYS A 880 -19.20 11.27 18.97
C CYS A 880 -17.85 11.57 18.29
N TYR A 881 -17.83 11.72 16.97
CA TYR A 881 -16.64 12.23 16.27
C TYR A 881 -16.86 13.68 15.91
N LEU A 882 -15.93 14.51 16.33
CA LEU A 882 -15.99 15.94 16.13
C LEU A 882 -15.33 16.30 14.80
N ILE A 883 -16.08 16.94 13.90
CA ILE A 883 -15.56 17.57 12.70
C ILE A 883 -15.58 19.09 12.93
N VAL A 884 -14.43 19.73 12.86
CA VAL A 884 -14.30 21.18 12.95
C VAL A 884 -14.20 21.74 11.53
N GLY A 885 -15.07 22.68 11.15
CA GLY A 885 -15.13 23.24 9.79
C GLY A 885 -16.53 23.34 9.18
N GLY A 886 -17.58 22.95 9.92
CA GLY A 886 -18.97 23.05 9.47
C GLY A 886 -19.40 21.99 8.43
N LEU A 887 -20.69 22.05 8.05
CA LEU A 887 -21.33 21.13 7.10
C LEU A 887 -21.29 21.64 5.65
N LYS A 888 -20.15 22.21 5.22
CA LYS A 888 -19.96 22.76 3.87
C LYS A 888 -18.71 22.19 3.22
N GLY A 889 -18.73 22.11 1.89
CA GLY A 889 -17.61 21.63 1.08
C GLY A 889 -17.06 20.27 1.55
N LEU A 890 -15.77 20.24 1.83
CA LEU A 890 -15.02 19.05 2.20
C LEU A 890 -15.63 18.30 3.40
N CYS A 891 -15.84 18.99 4.51
CA CYS A 891 -16.27 18.41 5.79
C CYS A 891 -17.68 17.77 5.72
N ALA A 892 -18.55 18.28 4.85
CA ALA A 892 -19.85 17.65 4.56
C ALA A 892 -19.69 16.25 3.95
N SER A 893 -18.80 16.09 2.96
CA SER A 893 -18.51 14.79 2.34
C SER A 893 -17.95 13.80 3.37
N LEU A 894 -17.04 14.27 4.24
CA LEU A 894 -16.40 13.46 5.28
C LEU A 894 -17.42 12.98 6.32
N VAL A 895 -18.28 13.85 6.85
CA VAL A 895 -19.24 13.48 7.90
C VAL A 895 -20.26 12.46 7.38
N VAL A 896 -20.74 12.62 6.13
CA VAL A 896 -21.60 11.64 5.45
C VAL A 896 -20.86 10.33 5.18
N TYR A 897 -19.56 10.38 4.85
CA TYR A 897 -18.74 9.18 4.70
C TYR A 897 -18.64 8.40 6.01
N MET A 898 -18.41 9.08 7.13
CA MET A 898 -18.30 8.46 8.46
C MET A 898 -19.63 7.81 8.88
N ALA A 899 -20.76 8.49 8.68
CA ALA A 899 -22.09 7.91 8.89
C ALA A 899 -22.32 6.65 8.02
N LYS A 900 -22.01 6.70 6.72
CA LYS A 900 -22.12 5.54 5.80
C LYS A 900 -21.23 4.36 6.19
N ASN A 901 -20.14 4.60 6.92
CA ASN A 901 -19.24 3.56 7.43
C ASN A 901 -19.53 3.16 8.90
N GLY A 902 -20.65 3.60 9.47
CA GLY A 902 -21.18 3.10 10.74
C GLY A 902 -21.02 4.00 11.96
N ALA A 903 -20.54 5.24 11.81
CA ALA A 903 -20.58 6.21 12.91
C ALA A 903 -22.04 6.42 13.40
N LYS A 904 -22.24 6.44 14.73
CA LYS A 904 -23.57 6.57 15.36
C LYS A 904 -23.86 7.96 15.92
N HIS A 905 -22.83 8.65 16.40
CA HIS A 905 -22.93 10.05 16.77
C HIS A 905 -21.79 10.84 16.12
N LEU A 906 -22.12 12.03 15.63
CA LEU A 906 -21.19 12.99 15.03
C LEU A 906 -21.41 14.33 15.72
N ALA A 907 -20.38 15.16 15.82
CA ALA A 907 -20.52 16.55 16.23
C ALA A 907 -19.85 17.43 15.19
N VAL A 908 -20.40 18.62 14.96
CA VAL A 908 -19.82 19.57 14.01
C VAL A 908 -19.75 20.96 14.64
N ILE A 909 -18.55 21.53 14.64
CA ILE A 909 -18.32 22.93 15.06
C ILE A 909 -18.31 23.84 13.83
N SER A 910 -19.15 24.88 13.88
CA SER A 910 -19.24 25.96 12.89
C SER A 910 -19.42 27.31 13.58
N ARG A 911 -18.64 28.32 13.20
CA ARG A 911 -18.77 29.70 13.72
C ARG A 911 -20.03 30.41 13.26
N SER A 912 -20.51 30.08 12.06
CA SER A 912 -21.72 30.66 11.45
C SER A 912 -22.99 29.85 11.75
N GLY A 913 -22.92 28.85 12.62
CA GLY A 913 -23.97 27.86 12.81
C GLY A 913 -24.24 27.02 11.55
N HIS A 914 -25.45 26.46 11.49
CA HIS A 914 -25.85 25.39 10.55
C HIS A 914 -27.24 25.63 9.91
N SER A 915 -27.77 26.87 9.95
CA SER A 915 -29.14 27.19 9.53
C SER A 915 -29.36 27.28 8.02
N ASP A 916 -28.29 27.21 7.22
CA ASP A 916 -28.39 27.23 5.75
C ASP A 916 -28.85 25.90 5.15
N GLU A 917 -29.45 25.97 3.96
CA GLU A 917 -30.06 24.82 3.28
C GLU A 917 -29.06 23.69 2.97
N LYS A 918 -27.81 24.00 2.62
CA LYS A 918 -26.78 22.97 2.38
C LYS A 918 -26.51 22.19 3.68
N SER A 919 -26.24 22.89 4.78
CA SER A 919 -26.03 22.27 6.10
C SER A 919 -27.23 21.41 6.52
N GLN A 920 -28.46 21.92 6.36
CA GLN A 920 -29.69 21.19 6.71
C GLN A 920 -29.96 19.97 5.81
N GLY A 921 -29.56 20.01 4.53
CA GLY A 921 -29.61 18.86 3.63
C GLY A 921 -28.68 17.73 4.10
N VAL A 922 -27.46 18.07 4.52
CA VAL A 922 -26.48 17.11 5.04
C VAL A 922 -26.96 16.47 6.35
N VAL A 923 -27.56 17.24 7.26
CA VAL A 923 -28.16 16.70 8.50
C VAL A 923 -29.19 15.61 8.19
N LYS A 924 -30.12 15.87 7.25
CA LYS A 924 -31.13 14.88 6.84
C LYS A 924 -30.53 13.61 6.24
N GLU A 925 -29.41 13.70 5.52
CA GLU A 925 -28.73 12.50 5.00
C GLU A 925 -28.11 11.67 6.14
N ILE A 926 -27.50 12.32 7.14
CA ILE A 926 -26.93 11.66 8.33
C ILE A 926 -28.02 10.97 9.16
N GLU A 927 -29.14 11.65 9.40
CA GLU A 927 -30.29 11.10 10.11
C GLU A 927 -30.91 9.90 9.37
N ALA A 928 -31.02 9.98 8.03
CA ALA A 928 -31.52 8.88 7.19
C ALA A 928 -30.58 7.65 7.20
N LEU A 929 -29.29 7.83 7.51
CA LEU A 929 -28.33 6.75 7.73
C LEU A 929 -28.38 6.17 9.16
N GLY A 930 -29.26 6.67 10.03
CA GLY A 930 -29.40 6.23 11.41
C GLY A 930 -28.29 6.73 12.34
N CYS A 931 -27.66 7.87 12.00
CA CYS A 931 -26.66 8.55 12.82
C CYS A 931 -27.24 9.83 13.41
N GLN A 932 -26.89 10.15 14.67
CA GLN A 932 -27.20 11.42 15.31
C GLN A 932 -26.10 12.45 15.04
N ILE A 933 -26.45 13.74 15.02
CA ILE A 933 -25.49 14.83 14.84
C ILE A 933 -25.72 16.01 15.81
N ASP A 934 -24.71 16.30 16.63
CA ASP A 934 -24.67 17.45 17.53
C ASP A 934 -24.16 18.69 16.76
N LEU A 935 -25.01 19.70 16.61
CA LEU A 935 -24.73 20.92 15.84
C LEU A 935 -24.23 22.05 16.75
N LEU A 936 -22.92 22.25 16.80
CA LEU A 936 -22.24 23.10 17.78
C LEU A 936 -21.83 24.45 17.17
N SER A 937 -22.13 25.54 17.86
CA SER A 937 -21.75 26.91 17.47
C SER A 937 -20.63 27.42 18.37
N ALA A 938 -19.39 27.42 17.86
CA ALA A 938 -18.18 27.80 18.61
C ALA A 938 -17.09 28.32 17.66
N ASP A 939 -16.22 29.22 18.14
CA ASP A 939 -14.92 29.46 17.49
C ASP A 939 -13.85 28.57 18.14
N VAL A 940 -13.22 27.73 17.32
CA VAL A 940 -12.18 26.80 17.78
C VAL A 940 -10.96 27.53 18.35
N ALA A 941 -10.69 28.76 17.90
CA ALA A 941 -9.59 29.58 18.43
C ALA A 941 -9.84 30.08 19.87
N ILE A 942 -11.07 29.99 20.38
CA ILE A 942 -11.45 30.42 21.74
C ILE A 942 -11.58 29.20 22.66
N ALA A 943 -10.64 29.04 23.60
CA ALA A 943 -10.56 27.86 24.47
C ALA A 943 -11.86 27.58 25.26
N SER A 944 -12.52 28.63 25.77
CA SER A 944 -13.78 28.50 26.51
C SER A 944 -14.97 28.08 25.64
N ASP A 945 -14.93 28.32 24.33
CA ASP A 945 -15.98 27.89 23.42
C ASP A 945 -15.77 26.44 22.98
N VAL A 946 -14.51 26.01 22.80
CA VAL A 946 -14.17 24.60 22.63
C VAL A 946 -14.58 23.77 23.86
N GLU A 947 -14.33 24.27 25.07
CA GLU A 947 -14.75 23.59 26.30
C GLU A 947 -16.28 23.42 26.39
N LYS A 948 -17.05 24.49 26.13
CA LYS A 948 -18.52 24.41 26.04
C LYS A 948 -19.00 23.44 24.96
N ALA A 949 -18.35 23.45 23.79
CA ALA A 949 -18.71 22.58 22.66
C ALA A 949 -18.51 21.11 23.02
N PHE A 950 -17.40 20.76 23.70
CA PHE A 950 -17.15 19.39 24.17
C PHE A 950 -18.19 18.97 25.23
N GLN A 951 -18.49 19.86 26.18
CA GLN A 951 -19.52 19.62 27.22
C GLN A 951 -20.95 19.47 26.66
N ALA A 952 -21.23 20.06 25.50
CA ALA A 952 -22.54 19.98 24.83
C ALA A 952 -22.73 18.69 24.01
N THR A 953 -21.70 17.86 23.83
CA THR A 953 -21.86 16.58 23.11
C THR A 953 -22.67 15.57 23.92
N THR A 954 -23.58 14.86 23.23
CA THR A 954 -24.47 13.85 23.84
C THR A 954 -23.70 12.64 24.40
N VAL A 955 -22.56 12.33 23.79
CA VAL A 955 -21.66 11.24 24.17
C VAL A 955 -20.19 11.67 23.95
N PRO A 956 -19.21 11.12 24.71
CA PRO A 956 -17.84 11.62 24.71
C PRO A 956 -17.20 11.64 23.32
N ILE A 957 -16.36 12.65 23.07
CA ILE A 957 -15.61 12.71 21.82
C ILE A 957 -14.59 11.58 21.73
N ALA A 958 -14.47 11.07 20.51
CA ALA A 958 -13.80 9.84 20.15
C ALA A 958 -12.73 10.03 19.07
N GLY A 959 -12.98 10.92 18.13
CA GLY A 959 -12.03 11.26 17.10
C GLY A 959 -12.29 12.67 16.65
N ILE A 960 -11.22 13.35 16.28
CA ILE A 960 -11.27 14.75 15.87
C ILE A 960 -10.79 14.82 14.43
N VAL A 961 -11.58 15.46 13.57
CA VAL A 961 -11.17 15.94 12.25
C VAL A 961 -11.09 17.46 12.34
N GLN A 962 -9.87 17.98 12.50
CA GLN A 962 -9.59 19.40 12.46
C GLN A 962 -9.49 19.85 11.00
N GLY A 963 -10.64 20.30 10.47
CA GLY A 963 -10.78 20.83 9.11
C GLY A 963 -11.02 22.35 9.06
N ALA A 964 -10.79 23.08 10.16
CA ALA A 964 -10.96 24.53 10.19
C ALA A 964 -9.97 25.21 9.24
N MET A 965 -10.49 26.11 8.40
CA MET A 965 -9.70 26.88 7.44
C MET A 965 -10.21 28.31 7.36
N VAL A 966 -9.27 29.26 7.37
CA VAL A 966 -9.47 30.66 6.98
C VAL A 966 -8.35 31.01 6.03
N LEU A 967 -8.70 31.48 4.83
CA LEU A 967 -7.75 31.94 3.82
C LEU A 967 -7.68 33.47 3.85
N ARG A 968 -6.45 33.99 3.83
CA ARG A 968 -6.08 35.41 3.87
C ARG A 968 -4.90 35.65 2.93
N ASP A 969 -5.05 35.15 1.71
CA ASP A 969 -3.97 35.04 0.73
C ASP A 969 -3.49 36.44 0.27
N ARG A 970 -2.21 36.72 0.50
CA ARG A 970 -1.49 37.96 0.23
C ARG A 970 -0.02 37.64 -0.04
N MET A 971 0.61 38.32 -0.99
CA MET A 971 2.09 38.32 -1.09
C MET A 971 2.67 38.91 0.20
N PHE A 972 3.77 38.37 0.71
CA PHE A 972 4.33 38.75 2.02
C PHE A 972 4.60 40.27 2.14
N SER A 973 5.05 40.90 1.05
CA SER A 973 5.30 42.35 0.94
C SER A 973 4.07 43.25 1.13
N SER A 974 2.86 42.69 1.13
CA SER A 974 1.57 43.37 1.28
C SER A 974 0.60 42.63 2.20
N MET A 975 1.15 41.73 3.02
CA MET A 975 0.41 41.01 4.07
C MET A 975 0.51 41.81 5.37
N ASP A 976 -0.62 42.09 6.00
CA ASP A 976 -0.66 42.67 7.34
C ASP A 976 -0.56 41.57 8.40
N VAL A 977 -0.02 41.89 9.59
CA VAL A 977 0.07 40.94 10.71
C VAL A 977 -1.31 40.38 11.13
N SER A 978 -2.39 41.13 10.88
CA SER A 978 -3.77 40.68 11.11
C SER A 978 -4.28 39.65 10.06
N ASP A 979 -3.86 39.76 8.79
CA ASP A 979 -4.12 38.74 7.77
C ASP A 979 -3.28 37.47 8.06
N TYR A 980 -2.09 37.63 8.64
CA TYR A 980 -1.27 36.52 9.12
C TYR A 980 -1.96 35.75 10.26
N HIS A 981 -2.21 36.40 11.41
CA HIS A 981 -2.88 35.77 12.56
C HIS A 981 -4.28 35.25 12.23
N GLY A 982 -5.02 35.94 11.35
CA GLY A 982 -6.35 35.55 10.92
C GLY A 982 -6.42 34.20 10.20
N ALA A 983 -5.33 33.78 9.52
CA ALA A 983 -5.20 32.45 8.93
C ALA A 983 -4.67 31.42 9.94
N LEU A 984 -3.70 31.79 10.77
CA LEU A 984 -3.08 30.88 11.76
C LEU A 984 -4.05 30.45 12.86
N ALA A 985 -4.86 31.36 13.41
CA ALA A 985 -5.58 31.15 14.67
C ALA A 985 -6.42 29.85 14.71
N CYS A 986 -7.11 29.50 13.62
CA CYS A 986 -7.93 28.30 13.57
C CYS A 986 -7.13 26.99 13.46
N LYS A 987 -5.90 27.04 12.92
CA LYS A 987 -4.99 25.88 12.77
C LYS A 987 -4.05 25.72 13.95
N VAL A 988 -3.47 26.80 14.45
CA VAL A 988 -2.51 26.79 15.57
C VAL A 988 -3.26 26.76 16.90
N GLN A 989 -3.80 27.90 17.34
CA GLN A 989 -4.52 28.02 18.62
C GLN A 989 -5.73 27.08 18.68
N GLY A 990 -6.46 26.92 17.57
CA GLY A 990 -7.59 26.01 17.48
C GLY A 990 -7.23 24.56 17.79
N THR A 991 -6.11 24.07 17.27
CA THR A 991 -5.65 22.70 17.49
C THR A 991 -5.10 22.51 18.90
N TRP A 992 -4.37 23.50 19.43
CA TRP A 992 -3.99 23.52 20.85
C TRP A 992 -5.21 23.48 21.78
N ASN A 993 -6.27 24.26 21.50
CA ASN A 993 -7.49 24.23 22.29
C ASN A 993 -8.19 22.86 22.24
N LEU A 994 -8.29 22.24 21.06
CA LEU A 994 -8.86 20.90 20.89
C LEU A 994 -8.09 19.83 21.68
N HIS A 995 -6.75 19.86 21.63
CA HIS A 995 -5.90 18.97 22.41
C HIS A 995 -6.03 19.25 23.91
N ASN A 996 -5.84 20.48 24.36
CA ASN A 996 -5.85 20.84 25.78
C ASN A 996 -7.20 20.54 26.45
N VAL A 997 -8.33 20.75 25.75
CA VAL A 997 -9.65 20.36 26.25
C VAL A 997 -9.83 18.83 26.25
N ALA A 998 -9.31 18.11 25.25
CA ALA A 998 -9.32 16.65 25.25
C ALA A 998 -8.49 16.06 26.42
N GLU A 999 -7.28 16.57 26.67
CA GLU A 999 -6.44 16.19 27.82
C GLU A 999 -7.14 16.50 29.15
N LYS A 1000 -7.65 17.73 29.31
CA LYS A 1000 -8.36 18.18 30.53
C LYS A 1000 -9.56 17.29 30.87
N LEU A 1001 -10.22 16.74 29.86
CA LEU A 1001 -11.37 15.83 30.00
C LEU A 1001 -11.00 14.34 29.98
N GLY A 1002 -9.70 13.99 29.97
CA GLY A 1002 -9.24 12.60 29.93
C GLY A 1002 -9.69 11.83 28.68
N LEU A 1003 -9.98 12.52 27.58
CA LEU A 1003 -10.53 11.92 26.37
C LEU A 1003 -9.43 11.17 25.62
N LYS A 1004 -9.40 9.85 25.78
CA LYS A 1004 -8.75 9.01 24.78
C LYS A 1004 -9.52 9.08 23.45
N LEU A 1005 -8.75 9.26 22.38
CA LEU A 1005 -9.21 9.35 21.00
C LEU A 1005 -8.72 8.15 20.18
N ASP A 1006 -9.49 7.73 19.17
CA ASP A 1006 -9.07 6.74 18.17
C ASP A 1006 -8.13 7.35 17.13
N PHE A 1007 -8.36 8.63 16.83
CA PHE A 1007 -7.69 9.40 15.80
C PHE A 1007 -7.78 10.91 16.09
N PHE A 1008 -6.77 11.66 15.68
CA PHE A 1008 -6.76 13.12 15.60
C PHE A 1008 -6.25 13.49 14.21
N THR A 1009 -7.16 13.53 13.22
CA THR A 1009 -6.82 13.88 11.84
C THR A 1009 -6.86 15.40 11.68
N MET A 1010 -5.80 15.99 11.14
CA MET A 1010 -5.69 17.41 10.81
C MET A 1010 -5.62 17.57 9.30
N LEU A 1011 -6.48 18.42 8.75
CA LEU A 1011 -6.48 18.72 7.32
C LEU A 1011 -5.52 19.89 7.09
N SER A 1012 -4.28 19.51 6.81
CA SER A 1012 -3.19 20.40 6.37
C SER A 1012 -3.29 20.62 4.85
N SER A 1013 -2.24 21.12 4.22
CA SER A 1013 -2.20 21.33 2.78
C SER A 1013 -0.79 21.31 2.26
N ILE A 1014 -0.64 20.77 1.05
CA ILE A 1014 0.60 20.78 0.28
C ILE A 1014 1.28 22.16 0.21
N SER A 1015 0.51 23.26 0.36
CA SER A 1015 1.04 24.62 0.50
C SER A 1015 2.08 24.76 1.63
N GLY A 1016 1.91 24.06 2.76
CA GLY A 1016 2.89 24.01 3.86
C GLY A 1016 4.16 23.22 3.54
N VAL A 1017 4.08 22.25 2.61
CA VAL A 1017 5.20 21.42 2.16
C VAL A 1017 6.00 22.14 1.06
N VAL A 1018 5.31 22.67 0.06
CA VAL A 1018 5.89 23.26 -1.17
C VAL A 1018 6.21 24.74 -1.01
N GLY A 1019 5.38 25.51 -0.31
CA GLY A 1019 5.47 26.97 -0.27
C GLY A 1019 4.73 27.64 -1.43
N GLN A 1020 3.39 27.65 -1.39
CA GLN A 1020 2.60 28.33 -2.42
C GLN A 1020 2.70 29.86 -2.28
N LYS A 1021 3.02 30.56 -3.37
CA LYS A 1021 3.08 32.04 -3.41
C LYS A 1021 1.75 32.66 -2.97
N GLY A 1022 1.84 33.71 -2.15
CA GLY A 1022 0.70 34.41 -1.57
C GLY A 1022 0.09 33.74 -0.32
N GLN A 1023 0.70 32.68 0.21
CA GLN A 1023 0.12 31.86 1.29
C GLN A 1023 1.07 31.69 2.50
N ALA A 1024 1.97 32.64 2.76
CA ALA A 1024 2.98 32.52 3.83
C ALA A 1024 2.36 32.24 5.22
N ASN A 1025 1.22 32.87 5.50
CA ASN A 1025 0.39 32.64 6.69
C ASN A 1025 -0.27 31.24 6.71
N TYR A 1026 -0.91 30.83 5.62
CA TYR A 1026 -1.55 29.52 5.52
C TYR A 1026 -0.53 28.37 5.59
N ALA A 1027 0.61 28.50 4.91
CA ALA A 1027 1.71 27.54 4.93
C ALA A 1027 2.34 27.41 6.33
N ALA A 1028 2.52 28.52 7.06
CA ALA A 1028 2.97 28.49 8.46
C ALA A 1028 2.01 27.70 9.36
N GLY A 1029 0.70 27.97 9.25
CA GLY A 1029 -0.33 27.22 9.98
C GLY A 1029 -0.44 25.74 9.60
N ASN A 1030 -0.05 25.35 8.38
CA ASN A 1030 -0.01 23.95 7.95
C ASN A 1030 1.25 23.23 8.46
N ALA A 1031 2.43 23.85 8.36
CA ALA A 1031 3.67 23.29 8.92
C ALA A 1031 3.59 23.05 10.44
N PHE A 1032 2.82 23.87 11.16
CA PHE A 1032 2.44 23.59 12.53
C PHE A 1032 1.67 22.28 12.69
N LEU A 1033 0.65 22.00 11.86
CA LEU A 1033 -0.17 20.77 11.98
C LEU A 1033 0.67 19.51 11.73
N ASP A 1034 1.61 19.59 10.79
CA ASP A 1034 2.54 18.50 10.47
C ASP A 1034 3.46 18.18 11.66
N ALA A 1035 4.03 19.22 12.28
CA ALA A 1035 4.82 19.10 13.49
C ALA A 1035 3.96 18.63 14.68
N PHE A 1036 2.73 19.13 14.82
CA PHE A 1036 1.80 18.79 15.90
C PHE A 1036 1.37 17.32 15.86
N ALA A 1037 1.26 16.72 14.67
CA ALA A 1037 1.02 15.29 14.54
C ALA A 1037 2.18 14.47 15.14
N SER A 1038 3.41 14.90 14.87
CA SER A 1038 4.62 14.27 15.39
C SER A 1038 4.78 14.47 16.90
N TYR A 1039 4.46 15.66 17.42
CA TYR A 1039 4.38 15.95 18.85
C TYR A 1039 3.38 15.04 19.58
N ARG A 1040 2.14 14.92 19.08
CA ARG A 1040 1.14 14.01 19.67
C ARG A 1040 1.57 12.55 19.64
N HIS A 1041 2.24 12.10 18.57
CA HIS A 1041 2.84 10.77 18.51
C HIS A 1041 3.96 10.59 19.55
N GLY A 1042 4.76 11.62 19.83
CA GLY A 1042 5.73 11.64 20.92
C GLY A 1042 5.10 11.46 22.31
N LEU A 1043 3.85 11.94 22.49
CA LEU A 1043 3.03 11.67 23.69
C LEU A 1043 2.35 10.28 23.69
N GLY A 1044 2.60 9.44 22.68
CA GLY A 1044 1.94 8.14 22.50
C GLY A 1044 0.46 8.25 22.09
N GLN A 1045 0.01 9.44 21.66
CA GLN A 1045 -1.37 9.72 21.27
C GLN A 1045 -1.53 9.69 19.74
N PRO A 1046 -2.69 9.28 19.20
CA PRO A 1046 -2.88 9.27 17.76
C PRO A 1046 -2.98 10.70 17.21
N ALA A 1047 -2.32 10.92 16.08
CA ALA A 1047 -2.53 12.05 15.20
C ALA A 1047 -2.15 11.72 13.76
N CYS A 1048 -2.71 12.44 12.79
CA CYS A 1048 -2.21 12.45 11.42
C CYS A 1048 -2.45 13.83 10.81
N SER A 1049 -1.40 14.47 10.31
CA SER A 1049 -1.53 15.57 9.38
C SER A 1049 -1.76 15.01 7.97
N VAL A 1050 -2.68 15.61 7.23
CA VAL A 1050 -2.97 15.24 5.83
C VAL A 1050 -2.78 16.49 4.98
N ASP A 1051 -1.67 16.54 4.26
CA ASP A 1051 -1.38 17.59 3.29
C ASP A 1051 -2.18 17.36 2.03
N LEU A 1052 -3.38 17.92 2.04
CA LEU A 1052 -4.28 17.87 0.91
C LEU A 1052 -3.69 18.67 -0.26
N GLY A 1053 -3.57 17.96 -1.39
CA GLY A 1053 -3.41 18.54 -2.71
C GLY A 1053 -4.68 19.25 -3.17
N VAL A 1054 -4.76 19.55 -4.46
CA VAL A 1054 -5.85 20.38 -5.00
C VAL A 1054 -7.14 19.58 -5.10
N ILE A 1055 -8.19 20.01 -4.38
CA ILE A 1055 -9.51 19.36 -4.40
C ILE A 1055 -10.31 19.85 -5.60
N GLU A 1056 -10.84 18.91 -6.40
CA GLU A 1056 -11.54 19.22 -7.66
C GLU A 1056 -13.05 19.47 -7.44
N ASP A 1057 -13.75 18.52 -6.80
CA ASP A 1057 -15.22 18.47 -6.80
C ASP A 1057 -15.90 19.28 -5.69
N VAL A 1058 -15.20 19.52 -4.56
CA VAL A 1058 -15.81 20.03 -3.32
C VAL A 1058 -14.91 21.04 -2.60
N GLY A 1059 -15.53 22.06 -1.99
CA GLY A 1059 -14.83 23.08 -1.19
C GLY A 1059 -14.46 24.34 -1.98
N TYR A 1060 -13.52 25.11 -1.44
CA TYR A 1060 -13.28 26.52 -1.82
C TYR A 1060 -12.97 26.75 -3.30
N ILE A 1061 -12.30 25.80 -3.97
CA ILE A 1061 -11.95 25.90 -5.40
C ILE A 1061 -13.16 25.57 -6.29
N ALA A 1062 -13.96 24.57 -5.91
CA ALA A 1062 -15.19 24.20 -6.63
C ALA A 1062 -16.30 25.25 -6.50
N GLU A 1063 -16.31 26.04 -5.41
CA GLU A 1063 -17.28 27.13 -5.19
C GLU A 1063 -16.89 28.47 -5.86
N ARG A 1064 -15.83 28.50 -6.70
CA ARG A 1064 -15.42 29.68 -7.48
C ARG A 1064 -15.12 29.32 -8.94
N ASP A 1065 -16.03 29.73 -9.83
CA ASP A 1065 -15.91 29.54 -11.28
C ASP A 1065 -14.55 29.99 -11.84
N GLY A 1066 -13.92 29.12 -12.64
CA GLY A 1066 -12.71 29.43 -13.42
C GLY A 1066 -11.36 29.12 -12.76
N MET A 1067 -11.29 28.65 -11.51
CA MET A 1067 -10.00 28.21 -10.93
C MET A 1067 -9.57 26.79 -11.33
N GLN A 1068 -10.51 25.85 -11.55
CA GLN A 1068 -10.19 24.50 -12.03
C GLN A 1068 -9.40 24.51 -13.36
N ALA A 1069 -9.68 25.47 -14.25
CA ALA A 1069 -9.08 25.56 -15.58
C ALA A 1069 -7.62 26.05 -15.63
N LYS A 1070 -6.98 26.32 -14.48
CA LYS A 1070 -5.61 26.85 -14.38
C LYS A 1070 -4.60 25.87 -13.76
N LEU A 1071 -5.02 24.66 -13.44
CA LEU A 1071 -4.18 23.66 -12.80
C LEU A 1071 -3.37 22.88 -13.85
N ASP A 1072 -2.05 22.97 -13.76
CA ASP A 1072 -1.17 22.12 -14.56
C ASP A 1072 -1.21 20.69 -14.02
N THR A 1073 -2.01 19.85 -14.66
CA THR A 1073 -2.20 18.44 -14.31
C THR A 1073 -0.98 17.56 -14.58
N SER A 1074 0.08 18.09 -15.21
CA SER A 1074 1.38 17.41 -15.29
C SER A 1074 2.21 17.57 -14.02
N ILE A 1075 2.02 18.67 -13.27
CA ILE A 1075 2.76 18.99 -12.03
C ILE A 1075 1.96 18.58 -10.79
N TRP A 1076 0.62 18.69 -10.82
CA TRP A 1076 -0.27 18.39 -9.69
C TRP A 1076 -1.34 17.37 -10.06
N THR A 1077 -1.60 16.41 -9.18
CA THR A 1077 -2.73 15.48 -9.30
C THR A 1077 -3.93 16.01 -8.51
N GLY A 1078 -5.04 16.25 -9.20
CA GLY A 1078 -6.31 16.64 -8.57
C GLY A 1078 -6.90 15.54 -7.69
N ILE A 1079 -7.62 15.96 -6.65
CA ILE A 1079 -8.26 15.09 -5.67
C ILE A 1079 -9.77 15.24 -5.80
N ASN A 1080 -10.38 14.29 -6.51
CA ASN A 1080 -11.82 14.10 -6.55
C ASN A 1080 -12.38 13.54 -5.21
N GLU A 1081 -13.70 13.60 -5.05
CA GLU A 1081 -14.38 13.20 -3.82
C GLU A 1081 -14.14 11.72 -3.45
N ARG A 1082 -14.00 10.84 -4.45
CA ARG A 1082 -13.68 9.42 -4.22
C ARG A 1082 -12.29 9.25 -3.62
N LEU A 1083 -11.29 9.96 -4.15
CA LEU A 1083 -9.92 9.90 -3.63
C LEU A 1083 -9.82 10.53 -2.23
N LEU A 1084 -10.51 11.65 -2.00
CA LEU A 1084 -10.62 12.27 -0.66
C LEU A 1084 -11.14 11.29 0.40
N ARG A 1085 -12.24 10.58 0.11
CA ARG A 1085 -12.82 9.59 1.03
C ARG A 1085 -11.81 8.48 1.36
N LYS A 1086 -10.98 8.05 0.40
CA LYS A 1086 -9.87 7.10 0.67
C LYS A 1086 -8.76 7.69 1.53
N ILE A 1087 -8.35 8.93 1.27
CA ILE A 1087 -7.31 9.61 2.06
C ILE A 1087 -7.75 9.68 3.53
N LEU A 1088 -9.02 10.05 3.79
CA LEU A 1088 -9.58 10.00 5.15
C LEU A 1088 -9.59 8.58 5.72
N TYR A 1089 -10.01 7.58 4.94
CA TYR A 1089 -9.98 6.18 5.35
C TYR A 1089 -8.57 5.73 5.78
N PHE A 1090 -7.51 6.03 5.01
CA PHE A 1090 -6.14 5.68 5.40
C PHE A 1090 -5.68 6.44 6.65
N SER A 1091 -5.95 7.75 6.72
CA SER A 1091 -5.65 8.58 7.90
C SER A 1091 -6.27 8.01 9.18
N ILE A 1092 -7.56 7.64 9.14
CA ILE A 1092 -8.25 7.06 10.30
C ILE A 1092 -7.73 5.66 10.60
N VAL A 1093 -7.61 4.78 9.61
CA VAL A 1093 -7.25 3.37 9.84
C VAL A 1093 -5.80 3.22 10.33
N GLN A 1094 -4.83 4.03 9.87
CA GLN A 1094 -3.45 3.92 10.37
C GLN A 1094 -3.31 4.35 11.85
N GLN A 1095 -4.13 5.30 12.31
CA GLN A 1095 -4.23 5.69 13.72
C GLN A 1095 -4.98 4.63 14.55
N GLN A 1096 -5.85 3.84 13.91
CA GLN A 1096 -6.59 2.78 14.58
C GLN A 1096 -5.76 1.52 14.80
N GLU A 1097 -5.20 1.29 16.00
CA GLU A 1097 -4.36 0.09 16.21
C GLU A 1097 -4.97 -1.30 15.94
N GLY A 1098 -4.04 -2.26 15.86
CA GLY A 1098 -4.14 -3.48 15.08
C GLY A 1098 -3.63 -3.32 13.63
N THR A 1099 -3.31 -2.12 13.18
CA THR A 1099 -3.04 -1.79 11.77
C THR A 1099 -1.55 -1.72 11.42
N ALA A 1100 -0.73 -2.54 12.08
CA ALA A 1100 0.72 -2.71 11.85
C ALA A 1100 1.15 -3.18 10.42
N ARG A 1101 0.23 -3.13 9.44
CA ARG A 1101 0.48 -3.34 8.01
C ARG A 1101 0.40 -2.05 7.17
N LEU A 1102 -0.05 -0.93 7.76
CA LEU A 1102 0.02 0.40 7.14
C LEU A 1102 1.20 1.14 7.77
N ALA A 1103 1.91 1.95 6.99
CA ALA A 1103 2.95 2.82 7.50
C ALA A 1103 2.35 3.75 8.57
N GLN A 1104 2.91 3.75 9.79
CA GLN A 1104 2.47 4.63 10.89
C GLN A 1104 2.98 6.07 10.69
N SER A 1105 2.71 6.66 9.53
CA SER A 1105 3.16 8.02 9.22
C SER A 1105 2.37 9.05 10.02
N THR A 1106 3.06 10.03 10.59
CA THR A 1106 2.45 11.23 11.19
C THR A 1106 1.90 12.19 10.14
N GLN A 1107 2.37 12.08 8.89
CA GLN A 1107 2.08 12.99 7.78
C GLN A 1107 1.76 12.21 6.49
N ILE A 1108 0.63 12.51 5.86
CA ILE A 1108 0.27 11.98 4.53
C ILE A 1108 0.27 13.13 3.53
N ILE A 1109 1.15 13.07 2.53
CA ILE A 1109 1.27 14.10 1.49
C ILE A 1109 0.60 13.62 0.20
N THR A 1110 -0.24 14.48 -0.39
CA THR A 1110 -1.10 14.11 -1.52
C THR A 1110 -1.04 15.12 -2.66
N GLY A 1111 -1.36 14.68 -3.88
CA GLY A 1111 -1.39 15.55 -5.07
C GLY A 1111 -0.05 15.79 -5.77
N ILE A 1112 1.04 15.16 -5.33
CA ILE A 1112 2.35 15.19 -6.02
C ILE A 1112 2.49 13.92 -6.89
N PRO A 1113 2.49 14.01 -8.23
CA PRO A 1113 2.78 12.88 -9.11
C PRO A 1113 4.25 12.47 -9.01
N VAL A 1114 4.49 11.16 -9.18
CA VAL A 1114 5.83 10.55 -9.19
C VAL A 1114 5.94 9.64 -10.43
N PRO A 1115 6.96 9.80 -11.29
CA PRO A 1115 8.02 10.81 -11.22
C PRO A 1115 7.52 12.23 -11.52
N GLN A 1116 8.21 13.24 -10.98
CA GLN A 1116 8.00 14.65 -11.32
C GLN A 1116 8.52 14.99 -12.73
N PRO A 1117 7.85 15.89 -13.49
CA PRO A 1117 8.36 16.42 -14.75
C PRO A 1117 9.69 17.18 -14.57
N ALA A 1118 10.60 17.07 -15.54
CA ALA A 1118 11.93 17.71 -15.47
C ALA A 1118 11.89 19.25 -15.45
N ASP A 1119 10.80 19.83 -15.92
CA ASP A 1119 10.47 21.26 -15.95
C ASP A 1119 9.68 21.72 -14.71
N SER A 1120 9.36 20.82 -13.77
CA SER A 1120 8.73 21.18 -12.49
C SER A 1120 9.66 22.06 -11.64
N GLY A 1121 9.15 23.21 -11.19
CA GLY A 1121 9.89 24.15 -10.34
C GLY A 1121 10.38 23.57 -9.01
N LEU A 1122 9.80 22.44 -8.56
CA LEU A 1122 10.25 21.70 -7.37
C LEU A 1122 11.70 21.21 -7.52
N ILE A 1123 12.25 21.14 -8.73
CA ILE A 1123 13.64 20.71 -8.99
C ILE A 1123 14.70 21.65 -8.38
N GLN A 1124 14.32 22.86 -7.96
CA GLN A 1124 15.25 23.82 -7.32
C GLN A 1124 15.43 23.54 -5.82
N ASP A 1125 14.50 22.83 -5.19
CA ASP A 1125 14.51 22.54 -3.76
C ASP A 1125 14.98 21.08 -3.53
N ALA A 1126 16.12 20.95 -2.83
CA ALA A 1126 16.77 19.67 -2.54
C ALA A 1126 15.86 18.66 -1.84
N ARG A 1127 14.82 19.12 -1.12
CA ARG A 1127 13.84 18.24 -0.45
C ARG A 1127 13.10 17.35 -1.44
N PHE A 1128 12.82 17.81 -2.66
CA PHE A 1128 12.05 17.07 -3.67
C PHE A 1128 12.91 16.23 -4.62
N ALA A 1129 14.25 16.27 -4.51
CA ALA A 1129 15.17 15.56 -5.40
C ALA A 1129 14.81 14.06 -5.64
N PRO A 1130 14.37 13.27 -4.63
CA PRO A 1130 14.01 11.86 -4.85
C PRO A 1130 12.80 11.63 -5.77
N LEU A 1131 12.00 12.65 -6.08
CA LEU A 1131 10.81 12.53 -6.93
C LEU A 1131 11.13 12.63 -8.43
N PHE A 1132 12.33 13.10 -8.80
CA PHE A 1132 12.74 13.37 -10.19
C PHE A 1132 13.43 12.18 -10.88
N THR A 1133 13.37 10.98 -10.29
CA THR A 1133 14.05 9.77 -10.75
C THR A 1133 13.42 9.14 -12.01
N ASN A 1134 13.30 9.92 -13.10
CA ASN A 1134 13.04 9.47 -14.48
C ASN A 1134 13.13 10.58 -15.55
N ALA A 1135 13.72 11.75 -15.25
CA ALA A 1135 13.75 12.94 -16.12
C ALA A 1135 14.36 12.76 -17.55
N GLY A 1136 14.92 11.59 -17.87
CA GLY A 1136 15.48 11.26 -19.20
C GLY A 1136 14.48 10.77 -20.27
N LYS A 1137 13.18 10.58 -19.95
CA LYS A 1137 12.17 10.11 -20.94
C LYS A 1137 10.86 10.89 -20.86
N ALA A 1138 10.76 11.96 -21.66
CA ALA A 1138 9.51 12.68 -21.88
C ALA A 1138 8.66 12.07 -23.01
N LYS A 1139 7.33 12.16 -22.85
CA LYS A 1139 6.22 11.84 -23.77
C LYS A 1139 5.86 10.35 -23.96
N GLY A 1140 4.67 10.00 -23.45
CA GLY A 1140 3.98 8.73 -23.69
C GLY A 1140 3.00 8.37 -22.57
N GLY A 1141 1.93 9.16 -22.39
CA GLY A 1141 0.90 8.90 -21.37
C GLY A 1141 -0.03 7.73 -21.74
N GLY A 1142 -0.53 7.00 -20.74
CA GLY A 1142 -1.51 5.93 -20.90
C GLY A 1142 -1.45 4.88 -19.78
N ASP A 1143 -2.59 4.57 -19.17
CA ASP A 1143 -2.71 3.81 -17.93
C ASP A 1143 -2.19 2.36 -17.93
N ALA A 1144 -1.83 1.93 -16.71
CA ALA A 1144 -1.97 0.61 -16.11
C ALA A 1144 -1.90 -0.62 -17.03
N LYS A 1145 -0.74 -1.31 -17.00
CA LYS A 1145 -0.61 -2.69 -17.47
C LYS A 1145 0.15 -3.58 -16.51
N SER A 1146 -0.57 -4.59 -16.01
CA SER A 1146 -0.34 -6.01 -16.31
C SER A 1146 1.11 -6.51 -16.27
N SER A 1147 1.31 -7.64 -15.58
CA SER A 1147 2.52 -8.46 -15.61
C SER A 1147 2.78 -9.04 -17.01
N ALA A 1148 3.30 -8.22 -17.93
CA ALA A 1148 3.78 -8.64 -19.23
C ALA A 1148 4.94 -9.64 -19.07
N SER A 1149 4.96 -10.69 -19.90
CA SER A 1149 6.12 -11.59 -19.98
C SER A 1149 7.39 -10.82 -20.33
N LYS A 1150 8.56 -11.29 -19.87
CA LYS A 1150 9.88 -10.67 -20.17
C LYS A 1150 10.05 -10.42 -21.68
N ASP A 1151 9.65 -11.40 -22.50
CA ASP A 1151 9.63 -11.31 -23.96
C ASP A 1151 8.85 -10.07 -24.46
N VAL A 1152 7.64 -9.86 -23.95
CA VAL A 1152 6.73 -8.78 -24.37
C VAL A 1152 7.31 -7.41 -24.04
N GLN A 1153 7.96 -7.27 -22.88
CA GLN A 1153 8.65 -6.04 -22.52
C GLN A 1153 9.87 -5.78 -23.43
N ALA A 1154 10.64 -6.82 -23.76
CA ALA A 1154 11.78 -6.70 -24.68
C ALA A 1154 11.35 -6.23 -26.08
N VAL A 1155 10.26 -6.78 -26.63
CA VAL A 1155 9.72 -6.34 -27.93
C VAL A 1155 9.13 -4.94 -27.88
N LEU A 1156 8.47 -4.56 -26.78
CA LEU A 1156 8.02 -3.17 -26.60
C LEU A 1156 9.18 -2.17 -26.51
N LEU A 1157 10.33 -2.57 -25.97
CA LEU A 1157 11.56 -1.75 -25.98
C LEU A 1157 12.19 -1.68 -27.38
N LEU A 1158 12.25 -2.79 -28.12
CA LEU A 1158 12.73 -2.85 -29.51
C LEU A 1158 11.88 -2.01 -30.47
N LEU A 1159 10.55 -2.11 -30.38
CA LEU A 1159 9.60 -1.33 -31.20
C LEU A 1159 9.61 0.17 -30.89
N ARG A 1160 10.05 0.56 -29.70
CA ARG A 1160 10.21 1.98 -29.29
C ARG A 1160 11.63 2.51 -29.49
N SER A 1161 12.58 1.66 -29.88
CA SER A 1161 13.96 2.09 -30.14
C SER A 1161 14.09 2.65 -31.55
N LYS A 1162 14.65 3.86 -31.68
CA LYS A 1162 14.99 4.48 -32.98
C LYS A 1162 16.27 3.90 -33.62
N THR A 1163 16.96 2.97 -32.95
CA THR A 1163 18.22 2.37 -33.42
C THR A 1163 18.09 0.93 -33.90
N ALA A 1164 16.93 0.30 -33.72
CA ALA A 1164 16.66 -1.04 -34.23
C ALA A 1164 16.22 -0.95 -35.70
N ASP A 1165 16.73 -1.83 -36.55
CA ASP A 1165 16.29 -1.96 -37.94
C ASP A 1165 14.88 -2.60 -38.02
N ALA A 1166 14.20 -2.36 -39.14
CA ALA A 1166 12.82 -2.79 -39.33
C ALA A 1166 12.66 -4.33 -39.40
N ASP A 1167 13.69 -5.05 -39.85
CA ASP A 1167 13.64 -6.51 -39.97
C ASP A 1167 13.80 -7.18 -38.59
N THR A 1168 14.69 -6.66 -37.73
CA THR A 1168 14.80 -7.06 -36.32
C THR A 1168 13.51 -6.78 -35.54
N GLN A 1169 12.91 -5.60 -35.73
CA GLN A 1169 11.61 -5.27 -35.12
C GLN A 1169 10.49 -6.22 -35.57
N LEU A 1170 10.45 -6.55 -36.87
CA LEU A 1170 9.47 -7.47 -37.43
C LEU A 1170 9.68 -8.91 -36.93
N ALA A 1171 10.91 -9.41 -36.93
CA ALA A 1171 11.24 -10.76 -36.46
C ALA A 1171 10.85 -10.97 -34.99
N ALA A 1172 11.17 -10.02 -34.12
CA ALA A 1172 10.83 -10.12 -32.70
C ALA A 1172 9.31 -9.99 -32.45
N THR A 1173 8.61 -9.16 -33.25
CA THR A 1173 7.13 -9.11 -33.24
C THR A 1173 6.51 -10.43 -33.69
N VAL A 1174 7.06 -11.05 -34.73
CA VAL A 1174 6.59 -12.35 -35.25
C VAL A 1174 6.72 -13.45 -34.20
N ASP A 1175 7.86 -13.59 -33.53
CA ASP A 1175 8.05 -14.61 -32.48
C ASP A 1175 6.98 -14.51 -31.38
N ILE A 1176 6.75 -13.31 -30.85
CA ILE A 1176 5.79 -13.10 -29.76
C ILE A 1176 4.34 -13.30 -30.20
N VAL A 1177 3.98 -12.83 -31.38
CA VAL A 1177 2.61 -13.02 -31.89
C VAL A 1177 2.38 -14.49 -32.25
N ASN A 1178 3.42 -15.22 -32.74
CA ASN A 1178 3.38 -16.68 -32.92
C ASN A 1178 3.14 -17.40 -31.59
N LYS A 1179 3.95 -17.13 -30.55
CA LYS A 1179 3.76 -17.66 -29.19
C LYS A 1179 2.36 -17.41 -28.64
N CYS A 1180 1.80 -16.22 -28.92
CA CYS A 1180 0.42 -15.90 -28.54
C CYS A 1180 -0.62 -16.79 -29.24
N PHE A 1181 -0.52 -16.97 -30.56
CA PHE A 1181 -1.42 -17.85 -31.31
C PHE A 1181 -1.25 -19.32 -30.91
N VAL A 1182 -0.01 -19.83 -30.77
CA VAL A 1182 0.27 -21.20 -30.32
C VAL A 1182 -0.41 -21.49 -28.98
N ARG A 1183 -0.35 -20.54 -28.03
CA ARG A 1183 -1.02 -20.64 -26.72
C ARG A 1183 -2.56 -20.60 -26.83
N ILE A 1184 -3.12 -19.66 -27.60
CA ILE A 1184 -4.57 -19.47 -27.72
C ILE A 1184 -5.23 -20.64 -28.49
N LEU A 1185 -4.61 -21.09 -29.57
CA LEU A 1185 -5.10 -22.16 -30.45
C LEU A 1185 -4.66 -23.57 -30.02
N ARG A 1186 -3.75 -23.68 -29.05
CA ARG A 1186 -3.12 -24.93 -28.59
C ARG A 1186 -2.46 -25.73 -29.73
N LEU A 1187 -1.69 -25.04 -30.57
CA LEU A 1187 -0.93 -25.69 -31.64
C LEU A 1187 0.22 -26.52 -31.03
N PRO A 1188 0.49 -27.74 -31.54
CA PRO A 1188 1.60 -28.56 -31.06
C PRO A 1188 2.97 -28.04 -31.51
N GLU A 1189 3.00 -27.23 -32.57
CA GLU A 1189 4.20 -26.65 -33.18
C GLU A 1189 3.96 -25.15 -33.47
N PRO A 1190 5.02 -24.32 -33.61
CA PRO A 1190 4.91 -22.94 -34.04
C PRO A 1190 4.23 -22.80 -35.41
N MET A 1191 3.51 -21.69 -35.63
CA MET A 1191 2.92 -21.40 -36.94
C MET A 1191 4.02 -21.11 -37.97
N ASP A 1192 3.87 -21.67 -39.18
CA ASP A 1192 4.56 -21.22 -40.38
C ASP A 1192 4.16 -19.76 -40.67
N VAL A 1193 5.15 -18.87 -40.61
CA VAL A 1193 4.99 -17.40 -40.69
C VAL A 1193 4.45 -16.93 -42.05
N GLY A 1194 4.61 -17.74 -43.10
CA GLY A 1194 4.17 -17.46 -44.46
C GLY A 1194 2.77 -17.98 -44.81
N ARG A 1195 2.17 -18.85 -43.98
CA ARG A 1195 0.84 -19.42 -44.26
C ARG A 1195 -0.30 -18.51 -43.79
N PRO A 1196 -1.47 -18.54 -44.48
CA PRO A 1196 -2.67 -17.84 -44.03
C PRO A 1196 -3.10 -18.29 -42.64
N ILE A 1197 -3.43 -17.31 -41.79
CA ILE A 1197 -3.77 -17.55 -40.38
C ILE A 1197 -5.05 -18.41 -40.26
N SER A 1198 -5.96 -18.29 -41.22
CA SER A 1198 -7.19 -19.10 -41.32
C SER A 1198 -6.97 -20.62 -41.39
N VAL A 1199 -5.80 -21.08 -41.89
CA VAL A 1199 -5.46 -22.51 -41.97
C VAL A 1199 -5.33 -23.15 -40.57
N TYR A 1200 -5.06 -22.35 -39.54
CA TYR A 1200 -4.90 -22.81 -38.16
C TYR A 1200 -6.22 -22.81 -37.36
N GLY A 1201 -7.36 -22.64 -38.03
CA GLY A 1201 -8.68 -22.77 -37.40
C GLY A 1201 -9.09 -21.60 -36.49
N ILE A 1202 -8.71 -20.37 -36.84
CA ILE A 1202 -9.14 -19.18 -36.11
C ILE A 1202 -10.63 -18.92 -36.34
N ASP A 1203 -11.42 -19.11 -35.29
CA ASP A 1203 -12.81 -18.67 -35.24
C ASP A 1203 -12.94 -17.19 -34.78
N SER A 1204 -14.16 -16.66 -34.87
CA SER A 1204 -14.49 -15.29 -34.46
C SER A 1204 -14.21 -15.00 -32.98
N LEU A 1205 -14.13 -16.03 -32.12
CA LEU A 1205 -13.89 -15.88 -30.68
C LEU A 1205 -12.39 -15.78 -30.39
N ALA A 1206 -11.59 -16.68 -30.98
CA ALA A 1206 -10.13 -16.67 -30.91
C ALA A 1206 -9.56 -15.36 -31.51
N ALA A 1207 -10.15 -14.86 -32.60
CA ALA A 1207 -9.77 -13.57 -33.18
C ALA A 1207 -10.05 -12.38 -32.22
N VAL A 1208 -11.13 -12.44 -31.42
CA VAL A 1208 -11.41 -11.44 -30.37
C VAL A 1208 -10.41 -11.56 -29.20
N GLU A 1209 -10.05 -12.79 -28.81
CA GLU A 1209 -9.08 -13.07 -27.75
C GLU A 1209 -7.69 -12.52 -28.11
N VAL A 1210 -7.21 -12.83 -29.33
CA VAL A 1210 -5.96 -12.29 -29.89
C VAL A 1210 -5.99 -10.77 -30.00
N ARG A 1211 -7.08 -10.17 -30.50
CA ARG A 1211 -7.26 -8.72 -30.58
C ARG A 1211 -7.17 -8.05 -29.20
N ASN A 1212 -7.83 -8.64 -28.20
CA ASN A 1212 -7.80 -8.15 -26.84
C ASN A 1212 -6.41 -8.28 -26.21
N TRP A 1213 -5.68 -9.35 -26.52
CA TRP A 1213 -4.29 -9.53 -26.10
C TRP A 1213 -3.33 -8.53 -26.77
N LEU A 1214 -3.42 -8.33 -28.09
CA LEU A 1214 -2.58 -7.37 -28.83
C LEU A 1214 -2.75 -5.93 -28.32
N ARG A 1215 -3.98 -5.53 -28.01
CA ARG A 1215 -4.29 -4.25 -27.37
C ARG A 1215 -3.88 -4.23 -25.88
N GLY A 1216 -4.14 -5.31 -25.16
CA GLY A 1216 -3.92 -5.45 -23.72
C GLY A 1216 -2.45 -5.53 -23.31
N GLU A 1217 -1.61 -6.16 -24.12
CA GLU A 1217 -0.17 -6.34 -23.84
C GLU A 1217 0.66 -5.38 -24.71
N LEU A 1218 0.67 -5.56 -26.05
CA LEU A 1218 1.47 -4.70 -26.93
C LEU A 1218 0.93 -3.25 -27.04
N GLY A 1219 -0.39 -3.03 -26.91
CA GLY A 1219 -0.99 -1.71 -27.15
C GLY A 1219 -1.37 -1.46 -28.62
N ALA A 1220 -1.25 -2.47 -29.48
CA ALA A 1220 -1.59 -2.36 -30.89
C ALA A 1220 -3.11 -2.36 -31.11
N LEU A 1221 -3.63 -1.33 -31.78
CA LEU A 1221 -5.03 -1.26 -32.20
C LEU A 1221 -5.23 -1.98 -33.55
N VAL A 1222 -5.67 -3.24 -33.51
CA VAL A 1222 -6.10 -4.02 -34.68
C VAL A 1222 -7.58 -4.37 -34.59
N THR A 1223 -8.25 -4.52 -35.73
CA THR A 1223 -9.64 -4.99 -35.77
C THR A 1223 -9.70 -6.53 -35.80
N THR A 1224 -10.86 -7.10 -35.52
CA THR A 1224 -11.06 -8.55 -35.65
C THR A 1224 -10.92 -9.00 -37.12
N LEU A 1225 -11.36 -8.16 -38.06
CA LEU A 1225 -11.20 -8.36 -39.50
C LEU A 1225 -9.73 -8.32 -39.94
N ASP A 1226 -8.89 -7.46 -39.34
CA ASP A 1226 -7.44 -7.43 -39.63
C ASP A 1226 -6.76 -8.77 -39.31
N ILE A 1227 -7.22 -9.47 -38.28
CA ILE A 1227 -6.64 -10.76 -37.84
C ILE A 1227 -7.17 -11.91 -38.70
N VAL A 1228 -8.48 -11.96 -38.96
CA VAL A 1228 -9.11 -13.03 -39.75
C VAL A 1228 -8.71 -12.96 -41.24
N ASN A 1229 -8.58 -11.74 -41.79
CA ASN A 1229 -8.22 -11.54 -43.19
C ASN A 1229 -6.69 -11.40 -43.41
N ALA A 1230 -5.87 -11.71 -42.40
CA ALA A 1230 -4.42 -11.69 -42.54
C ALA A 1230 -3.95 -12.82 -43.47
N THR A 1231 -3.36 -12.45 -44.60
CA THR A 1231 -2.80 -13.38 -45.60
C THR A 1231 -1.64 -14.22 -45.07
N SER A 1232 -0.95 -13.75 -44.03
CA SER A 1232 0.01 -14.51 -43.25
C SER A 1232 0.24 -13.89 -41.87
N LEU A 1233 0.88 -14.63 -40.96
CA LEU A 1233 1.35 -14.11 -39.68
C LEU A 1233 2.33 -12.95 -39.86
N LEU A 1234 3.21 -13.04 -40.88
CA LEU A 1234 4.17 -11.99 -41.21
C LEU A 1234 3.48 -10.67 -41.60
N GLU A 1235 2.42 -10.71 -42.42
CA GLU A 1235 1.68 -9.52 -42.84
C GLU A 1235 0.87 -8.89 -41.68
N LEU A 1236 0.32 -9.71 -40.77
CA LEU A 1236 -0.29 -9.21 -39.53
C LEU A 1236 0.75 -8.49 -38.66
N CYS A 1237 1.96 -9.03 -38.54
CA CYS A 1237 3.04 -8.41 -37.76
C CYS A 1237 3.54 -7.11 -38.40
N LYS A 1238 3.68 -7.03 -39.73
CA LYS A 1238 3.97 -5.77 -40.44
C LYS A 1238 2.92 -4.69 -40.15
N LYS A 1239 1.62 -5.05 -40.17
CA LYS A 1239 0.52 -4.16 -39.78
C LYS A 1239 0.61 -3.69 -38.33
N ILE A 1240 1.13 -4.52 -37.41
CA ILE A 1240 1.34 -4.16 -36.01
C ILE A 1240 2.52 -3.17 -35.89
N VAL A 1241 3.68 -3.49 -36.47
CA VAL A 1241 4.88 -2.62 -36.46
C VAL A 1241 4.57 -1.25 -37.07
N ALA A 1242 3.90 -1.20 -38.22
CA ALA A 1242 3.56 0.05 -38.90
C ALA A 1242 2.68 0.99 -38.06
N LYS A 1243 1.88 0.46 -37.12
CA LYS A 1243 1.06 1.27 -36.20
C LYS A 1243 1.84 1.84 -35.00
N PHE A 1244 3.06 1.37 -34.73
CA PHE A 1244 3.98 1.97 -33.76
C PHE A 1244 4.92 3.01 -34.38
N VAL A 1245 5.24 2.88 -35.67
CA VAL A 1245 6.09 3.87 -36.37
C VAL A 1245 5.33 5.16 -36.71
N ALA A 1246 3.99 5.11 -36.73
CA ALA A 1246 3.12 6.24 -37.02
C ALA A 1246 2.63 7.01 -35.77
N SER A 1247 3.11 6.66 -34.56
CA SER A 1247 2.70 7.19 -33.25
C SER A 1247 3.89 7.72 -32.45
#